data_AF-A0A9E7M825-F1
#
_entry.id   AF-A0A9E7M825-F1
#
_cell.length_a   1.000
_cell.length_b   1.000
_cell.length_c   1.000
_cell.angle_alpha   90.00
_cell.angle_beta   90.00
_cell.angle_gamma   90.00
#
_symmetry.space_group_name_H-M   'P 1'
#
loop_
_entity.id
_entity.type
_entity.pdbx_description
1 polymer ?
#
loop_
_entity_poly.entity_id
_entity_poly.type
_entity_poly.pdbx_seq_one_letter_code
_entity_poly.pdbx_strand_id
1 'polypeptide(L)'
;MQKHLKVIFVIALLFFSSMCIGKKETLTTNSSVPILETSEKDLYSTWLRNETRYFTIYYPKIKEEGFNFNIRYLLVGIDYVYESYSKAFGKTSEKIELYIYPSEVELKFDYPTELPWYIEGNKIFTFIEMDTKSFNYYRVESALIAYLTGKVNGLTFVFPFLGDFYFRGADDLKDVSFEELLSLADSQNIDEVMDYKDNIIDFVGFLVHRYGVEEVLKLLESDSPSKIIRELPNVKGEYERFVEWFWGGGIIDGLLEIKDINLTVVLEEEKAFFLANESIKVSYLKKYYPFFVKSVYLNIRGMSTQYLQSFSFLLPYEQRETYEISYIGNYSIQPLTYDEDIHYALSGKFIIPNMTLIGNAHLFPQPVGQYLPQGKIEVKSQNVAFATTLPSQDVFLATGKFKSFKGFVNGTSVEFYYTGGVETPSTVFKQALSAFRYIKEWFEVPTSQFKVVYTEEGIKENIYWSRDLLVYRPWWGYHERYFVVGLYHSWFDSVKIKPGDIWVLRGLSPLLEAVRLDKLKDYKESAVYRYKADLRDFPESGYPLVESYKYFYSDRLWMKNSMVYKGFLTFYLLYTHTGEEAFKETLREFSKKTLFKEADFEDFVKLLAEKFGDDKVLLIWKTWTTKPALPNLTLENVEIMKTDANYTLKFTLVDTNGFAFPFKIMIIGWQGQRVEVEGFYYGKPQEVEIFLSGEPKEVVISGAPFLSKNFDIEVNGSKIYVTIP
;
A
#
# COMPACT_ATOMS: atom_id res chain seq x y z
N MET A 1 -39.22 43.23 2.07
CA MET A 1 -38.05 43.86 2.73
C MET A 1 -36.69 43.30 2.29
N GLN A 2 -36.51 41.98 2.08
CA GLN A 2 -35.21 41.43 1.64
C GLN A 2 -34.79 41.74 0.18
N LYS A 3 -35.72 42.09 -0.72
CA LYS A 3 -35.39 42.41 -2.12
C LYS A 3 -34.81 43.82 -2.32
N HIS A 4 -35.01 44.74 -1.37
CA HIS A 4 -34.49 46.11 -1.46
C HIS A 4 -33.14 46.29 -0.76
N LEU A 5 -32.73 45.38 0.14
CA LEU A 5 -31.41 45.43 0.78
C LEU A 5 -30.26 45.17 -0.21
N LYS A 6 -30.45 44.28 -1.19
CA LYS A 6 -29.42 43.97 -2.20
C LYS A 6 -29.15 45.12 -3.17
N VAL A 7 -30.16 45.93 -3.47
CA VAL A 7 -30.00 47.09 -4.37
C VAL A 7 -29.31 48.25 -3.65
N ILE A 8 -29.61 48.45 -2.36
CA ILE A 8 -28.95 49.48 -1.53
C ILE A 8 -27.46 49.14 -1.30
N PHE A 9 -27.12 47.86 -1.14
CA PHE A 9 -25.73 47.42 -0.94
C PHE A 9 -24.86 47.60 -2.21
N VAL A 10 -25.42 47.39 -3.40
CA VAL A 10 -24.72 47.60 -4.68
C VAL A 10 -24.51 49.09 -4.98
N ILE A 11 -25.47 49.95 -4.61
CA ILE A 11 -25.34 51.40 -4.78
C ILE A 11 -24.32 51.99 -3.78
N ALA A 12 -24.23 51.46 -2.56
CA ALA A 12 -23.21 51.86 -1.58
C ALA A 12 -21.78 51.48 -2.01
N LEU A 13 -21.61 50.33 -2.66
CA LEU A 13 -20.31 49.88 -3.19
C LEU A 13 -19.82 50.72 -4.39
N LEU A 14 -20.73 51.26 -5.20
CA LEU A 14 -20.40 52.14 -6.33
C LEU A 14 -20.12 53.59 -5.88
N PHE A 15 -20.61 54.03 -4.72
CA PHE A 15 -20.31 55.35 -4.17
C PHE A 15 -18.97 55.40 -3.41
N PHE A 16 -18.48 54.26 -2.89
CA PHE A 16 -17.18 54.19 -2.22
C PHE A 16 -15.98 54.14 -3.18
N SER A 17 -16.17 53.66 -4.42
CA SER A 17 -15.08 53.56 -5.40
C SER A 17 -14.71 54.91 -6.08
N SER A 18 -15.53 55.95 -5.93
CA SER A 18 -15.28 57.28 -6.51
C SER A 18 -14.64 58.29 -5.55
N MET A 19 -14.44 57.94 -4.27
CA MET A 19 -13.90 58.85 -3.24
C MET A 19 -12.44 58.63 -2.83
N CYS A 20 -11.72 57.70 -3.48
CA CYS A 20 -10.29 57.46 -3.21
C CYS A 20 -9.37 57.95 -4.34
N ILE A 21 -9.55 59.19 -4.81
CA ILE A 21 -8.52 59.91 -5.58
C ILE A 21 -7.90 60.95 -4.64
N GLY A 22 -6.89 60.48 -3.89
CA GLY A 22 -6.07 61.30 -2.99
C GLY A 22 -4.88 61.93 -3.74
N LYS A 23 -4.60 63.18 -3.39
CA LYS A 23 -3.65 64.11 -4.01
C LYS A 23 -2.18 63.65 -4.00
N LYS A 24 -1.46 64.01 -5.08
CA LYS A 24 0.00 64.06 -5.15
C LYS A 24 0.57 64.97 -4.05
N GLU A 25 1.51 64.46 -3.27
CA GLU A 25 2.51 65.26 -2.58
C GLU A 25 3.91 64.80 -2.99
N THR A 26 4.70 65.76 -3.46
CA THR A 26 6.13 65.67 -3.73
C THR A 26 6.91 65.94 -2.45
N LEU A 27 7.87 65.07 -2.12
CA LEU A 27 8.99 65.41 -1.25
C LEU A 27 10.26 64.71 -1.74
N THR A 28 11.21 65.53 -2.17
CA THR A 28 12.61 65.21 -2.47
C THR A 28 13.45 65.34 -1.20
N THR A 29 14.42 64.44 -0.97
CA THR A 29 15.87 64.79 -0.89
C THR A 29 16.74 63.54 -0.72
N ASN A 30 17.91 63.62 -1.37
CA ASN A 30 18.92 62.58 -1.59
C ASN A 30 19.76 62.22 -0.35
N SER A 31 20.29 60.99 -0.31
CA SER A 31 21.73 60.77 -0.04
C SER A 31 22.19 59.38 -0.52
N SER A 32 23.33 59.41 -1.21
CA SER A 32 24.01 58.41 -2.04
C SER A 32 24.75 57.28 -1.32
N VAL A 33 24.54 56.05 -1.79
CA VAL A 33 25.57 55.02 -2.09
C VAL A 33 25.06 54.26 -3.32
N PRO A 34 25.86 54.00 -4.38
CA PRO A 34 25.37 53.29 -5.55
C PRO A 34 25.23 51.80 -5.23
N ILE A 35 24.05 51.40 -4.77
CA ILE A 35 23.55 50.04 -4.98
C ILE A 35 22.98 50.05 -6.39
N LEU A 36 23.23 48.98 -7.16
CA LEU A 36 22.54 48.75 -8.42
C LEU A 36 21.03 48.60 -8.12
N GLU A 37 20.31 49.72 -8.06
CA GLU A 37 18.85 49.72 -8.13
C GLU A 37 18.47 49.43 -9.58
N THR A 38 18.68 48.20 -10.03
CA THR A 38 17.68 47.62 -10.92
C THR A 38 16.42 47.59 -10.07
N SER A 39 15.46 48.46 -10.39
CA SER A 39 14.17 48.42 -9.70
C SER A 39 13.71 46.97 -9.71
N GLU A 40 13.35 46.41 -8.56
CA GLU A 40 12.96 44.99 -8.43
C GLU A 40 11.83 44.62 -9.42
N LYS A 41 11.05 45.64 -9.81
CA LYS A 41 10.07 45.61 -10.90
C LYS A 41 10.64 45.23 -12.26
N ASP A 42 11.88 45.60 -12.58
CA ASP A 42 12.57 45.24 -13.82
C ASP A 42 13.08 43.80 -13.79
N LEU A 43 13.61 43.32 -12.65
CA LEU A 43 14.26 42.00 -12.53
C LEU A 43 13.28 40.86 -12.84
N TYR A 44 12.05 40.96 -12.33
CA TYR A 44 10.99 39.95 -12.51
C TYR A 44 9.91 40.36 -13.52
N SER A 45 10.10 41.46 -14.26
CA SER A 45 9.13 41.97 -15.25
C SER A 45 8.77 40.96 -16.34
N THR A 46 9.70 40.05 -16.64
CA THR A 46 9.58 39.01 -17.66
C THR A 46 9.05 37.68 -17.11
N TRP A 47 8.94 37.57 -15.79
CA TRP A 47 8.46 36.37 -15.11
C TRP A 47 6.94 36.26 -15.27
N LEU A 48 6.48 35.02 -15.35
CA LEU A 48 5.06 34.70 -15.29
C LEU A 48 4.54 34.98 -13.89
N ARG A 49 3.32 35.50 -13.80
CA ARG A 49 2.64 35.82 -12.55
C ARG A 49 1.31 35.08 -12.46
N ASN A 50 1.10 34.40 -11.34
CA ASN A 50 -0.19 33.80 -10.99
C ASN A 50 -0.70 34.32 -9.65
N GLU A 51 -2.01 34.29 -9.49
CA GLU A 51 -2.71 34.79 -8.30
C GLU A 51 -3.59 33.68 -7.73
N THR A 52 -3.42 33.40 -6.45
CA THR A 52 -4.28 32.51 -5.65
C THR A 52 -4.95 33.30 -4.52
N ARG A 53 -5.66 32.64 -3.59
CA ARG A 53 -6.28 33.32 -2.44
C ARG A 53 -5.23 34.00 -1.56
N TYR A 54 -4.12 33.30 -1.27
CA TYR A 54 -3.09 33.78 -0.35
C TYR A 54 -1.74 34.03 -1.01
N PHE A 55 -1.55 33.74 -2.30
CA PHE A 55 -0.26 33.91 -2.96
C PHE A 55 -0.34 34.75 -4.23
N THR A 56 0.69 35.57 -4.44
CA THR A 56 1.08 36.06 -5.76
C THR A 56 2.37 35.34 -6.14
N ILE A 57 2.34 34.48 -7.16
CA ILE A 57 3.45 33.59 -7.49
C ILE A 57 4.13 34.04 -8.77
N TYR A 58 5.44 34.27 -8.70
CA TYR A 58 6.32 34.66 -9.79
C TYR A 58 7.26 33.51 -10.14
N TYR A 59 7.41 33.21 -11.44
CA TYR A 59 8.39 32.23 -11.93
C TYR A 59 8.78 32.51 -13.38
N PRO A 60 10.00 32.14 -13.82
CA PRO A 60 10.43 32.38 -15.19
C PRO A 60 9.68 31.51 -16.20
N LYS A 61 9.60 31.97 -17.45
CA LYS A 61 9.01 31.19 -18.55
C LYS A 61 10.02 30.14 -19.04
N ILE A 62 9.82 28.91 -18.58
CA ILE A 62 10.71 27.76 -18.83
C ILE A 62 10.01 26.75 -19.74
N LYS A 63 10.75 26.07 -20.63
CA LYS A 63 10.18 25.12 -21.60
C LYS A 63 10.11 23.69 -21.04
N GLU A 64 10.88 23.44 -20.00
CA GLU A 64 11.09 22.19 -19.33
C GLU A 64 9.79 21.73 -18.66
N GLU A 65 9.36 20.51 -18.98
CA GLU A 65 8.05 20.02 -18.58
C GLU A 65 7.96 19.77 -17.07
N GLY A 66 9.06 19.30 -16.45
CA GLY A 66 9.17 19.03 -15.01
C GLY A 66 9.00 20.27 -14.15
N PHE A 67 9.68 21.38 -14.48
CA PHE A 67 9.50 22.65 -13.80
C PHE A 67 8.05 23.15 -13.86
N ASN A 68 7.48 23.20 -15.06
CA ASN A 68 6.11 23.64 -15.25
C ASN A 68 5.12 22.72 -14.53
N PHE A 69 5.37 21.41 -14.50
CA PHE A 69 4.59 20.44 -13.74
C PHE A 69 4.57 20.76 -12.24
N ASN A 70 5.74 21.00 -11.63
CA ASN A 70 5.85 21.34 -10.21
C ASN A 70 5.20 22.70 -9.86
N ILE A 71 5.37 23.73 -10.69
CA ILE A 71 4.67 25.03 -10.51
C ILE A 71 3.16 24.83 -10.52
N ARG A 72 2.64 24.04 -11.46
CA ARG A 72 1.21 23.74 -11.57
C ARG A 72 0.72 22.98 -10.34
N TYR A 73 1.50 22.03 -9.83
CA TYR A 73 1.17 21.31 -8.61
C TYR A 73 1.05 22.26 -7.40
N LEU A 74 2.03 23.15 -7.25
CA LEU A 74 2.08 24.11 -6.16
C LEU A 74 0.86 25.03 -6.15
N LEU A 75 0.53 25.64 -7.30
CA LEU A 75 -0.59 26.58 -7.45
C LEU A 75 -1.93 26.02 -6.98
N VAL A 76 -2.12 24.70 -7.06
CA VAL A 76 -3.38 24.05 -6.74
C VAL A 76 -3.49 23.79 -5.23
N GLY A 77 -2.37 23.66 -4.51
CA GLY A 77 -2.39 23.23 -3.10
C GLY A 77 -1.99 24.25 -2.08
N ILE A 78 -1.21 25.23 -2.51
CA ILE A 78 -0.47 26.07 -1.59
C ILE A 78 -1.36 26.88 -0.66
N ASP A 79 -2.56 27.30 -1.13
CA ASP A 79 -3.53 28.00 -0.28
C ASP A 79 -4.04 27.14 0.88
N TYR A 80 -4.34 25.86 0.63
CA TYR A 80 -4.86 24.95 1.65
C TYR A 80 -3.79 24.54 2.65
N VAL A 81 -2.57 24.26 2.16
CA VAL A 81 -1.41 23.95 3.00
C VAL A 81 -1.12 25.14 3.90
N TYR A 82 -1.03 26.35 3.33
CA TYR A 82 -0.78 27.56 4.09
C TYR A 82 -1.89 27.89 5.09
N GLU A 83 -3.17 27.74 4.72
CA GLU A 83 -4.28 27.94 5.65
C GLU A 83 -4.26 26.93 6.81
N SER A 84 -3.87 25.68 6.53
CA SER A 84 -3.76 24.62 7.53
C SER A 84 -2.61 24.88 8.49
N TYR A 85 -1.41 25.19 7.99
CA TYR A 85 -0.28 25.56 8.85
C TYR A 85 -0.56 26.83 9.64
N SER A 86 -1.16 27.86 9.01
CA SER A 86 -1.54 29.09 9.71
C SER A 86 -2.43 28.78 10.91
N LYS A 87 -3.49 27.98 10.74
CA LYS A 87 -4.37 27.56 11.83
C LYS A 87 -3.64 26.74 12.89
N ALA A 88 -2.78 25.81 12.48
CA ALA A 88 -2.00 24.95 13.37
C ALA A 88 -1.09 25.78 14.29
N PHE A 89 -0.48 26.85 13.77
CA PHE A 89 0.36 27.79 14.52
C PHE A 89 -0.43 28.97 15.12
N GLY A 90 -1.78 28.92 15.14
CA GLY A 90 -2.60 29.98 15.71
C GLY A 90 -2.51 31.35 15.00
N LYS A 91 -2.14 31.36 13.72
CA LYS A 91 -1.97 32.57 12.88
C LYS A 91 -3.08 32.73 11.86
N THR A 92 -3.25 33.97 11.40
CA THR A 92 -4.15 34.31 10.29
C THR A 92 -3.39 34.27 8.97
N SER A 93 -3.95 33.63 7.95
CA SER A 93 -3.35 33.58 6.63
C SER A 93 -3.41 34.94 5.95
N GLU A 94 -2.24 35.47 5.58
CA GLU A 94 -2.06 36.74 4.88
C GLU A 94 -1.60 36.54 3.42
N LYS A 95 -1.65 37.60 2.60
CA LYS A 95 -1.21 37.54 1.20
C LYS A 95 0.33 37.58 1.13
N ILE A 96 0.94 36.56 0.53
CA ILE A 96 2.39 36.37 0.39
C ILE A 96 2.78 36.46 -1.09
N GLU A 97 3.94 37.04 -1.39
CA GLU A 97 4.56 36.94 -2.71
C GLU A 97 5.57 35.78 -2.73
N LEU A 98 5.46 34.90 -3.71
CA LEU A 98 6.32 33.71 -3.83
C LEU A 98 7.09 33.77 -5.15
N TYR A 99 8.41 33.78 -5.08
CA TYR A 99 9.31 33.85 -6.22
C TYR A 99 10.02 32.50 -6.36
N ILE A 100 9.84 31.84 -7.51
CA ILE A 100 10.34 30.48 -7.74
C ILE A 100 11.38 30.49 -8.84
N TYR A 101 12.63 30.29 -8.44
CA TYR A 101 13.79 30.12 -9.29
C TYR A 101 13.87 28.70 -9.86
N PRO A 102 14.55 28.50 -11.00
CA PRO A 102 14.67 27.20 -11.64
C PRO A 102 15.85 26.35 -11.19
N SER A 103 16.71 26.89 -10.34
CA SER A 103 17.78 26.13 -9.68
C SER A 103 18.21 26.81 -8.39
N GLU A 104 18.88 26.04 -7.53
CA GLU A 104 19.50 26.57 -6.31
C GLU A 104 20.54 27.64 -6.62
N VAL A 105 21.35 27.41 -7.66
CA VAL A 105 22.44 28.30 -8.07
C VAL A 105 21.90 29.67 -8.43
N GLU A 106 20.77 29.75 -9.12
CA GLU A 106 20.16 31.03 -9.49
C GLU A 106 19.57 31.75 -8.28
N LEU A 107 18.91 31.05 -7.35
CA LEU A 107 18.46 31.65 -6.10
C LEU A 107 19.66 32.22 -5.32
N LYS A 108 20.72 31.42 -5.17
CA LYS A 108 21.93 31.79 -4.42
C LYS A 108 22.74 32.90 -5.09
N PHE A 109 22.60 33.06 -6.40
CA PHE A 109 23.20 34.17 -7.14
C PHE A 109 22.56 35.51 -6.78
N ASP A 110 21.22 35.56 -6.68
CA ASP A 110 20.48 36.77 -6.33
C ASP A 110 20.46 37.02 -4.81
N TYR A 111 20.45 35.96 -4.00
CA TYR A 111 20.37 36.02 -2.55
C TYR A 111 21.45 35.15 -1.90
N PRO A 112 22.42 35.73 -1.16
CA PRO A 112 23.46 34.96 -0.47
C PRO A 112 22.87 34.26 0.77
N THR A 113 22.14 33.18 0.54
CA THR A 113 21.49 32.33 1.56
C THR A 113 22.09 30.93 1.54
N GLU A 114 22.28 30.34 2.72
CA GLU A 114 22.62 28.91 2.87
C GLU A 114 21.37 28.02 2.90
N LEU A 115 20.19 28.62 3.00
CA LEU A 115 18.90 27.94 3.01
C LEU A 115 18.36 27.83 1.57
N PRO A 116 17.62 26.78 1.22
CA PRO A 116 16.97 26.68 -0.10
C PRO A 116 15.89 27.73 -0.40
N TRP A 117 15.70 28.69 0.49
CA TRP A 117 14.78 29.80 0.37
C TRP A 117 15.37 31.02 1.08
N TYR A 118 14.86 32.19 0.73
CA TYR A 118 15.11 33.47 1.37
C TYR A 118 13.77 34.13 1.67
N ILE A 119 13.59 34.68 2.87
CA ILE A 119 12.31 35.27 3.30
C ILE A 119 12.56 36.73 3.67
N GLU A 120 11.81 37.63 3.04
CA GLU A 120 11.88 39.07 3.29
C GLU A 120 10.47 39.64 3.45
N GLY A 121 10.08 39.98 4.67
CA GLY A 121 8.73 40.48 4.95
C GLY A 121 7.67 39.46 4.55
N ASN A 122 6.78 39.82 3.62
CA ASN A 122 5.75 38.94 3.06
C ASN A 122 6.18 38.26 1.74
N LYS A 123 7.48 38.28 1.42
CA LYS A 123 8.04 37.65 0.23
C LYS A 123 8.81 36.39 0.61
N ILE A 124 8.62 35.34 -0.17
CA ILE A 124 9.38 34.08 -0.09
C ILE A 124 10.04 33.87 -1.45
N PHE A 125 11.35 33.70 -1.47
CA PHE A 125 12.14 33.35 -2.64
C PHE A 125 12.62 31.92 -2.43
N THR A 126 12.39 31.03 -3.39
CA THR A 126 12.73 29.60 -3.31
C THR A 126 13.05 29.11 -4.72
N PHE A 127 13.46 27.85 -4.87
CA PHE A 127 13.64 27.25 -6.18
C PHE A 127 12.97 25.89 -6.32
N ILE A 128 12.71 25.53 -7.57
CA ILE A 128 12.32 24.20 -8.02
C ILE A 128 13.29 23.85 -9.14
N GLU A 129 14.03 22.76 -8.97
CA GLU A 129 15.04 22.34 -9.94
C GLU A 129 14.41 22.04 -11.30
N MET A 130 14.88 22.71 -12.36
CA MET A 130 14.29 22.65 -13.69
C MET A 130 14.23 21.23 -14.29
N ASP A 131 15.22 20.41 -13.93
CA ASP A 131 15.36 19.03 -14.41
C ASP A 131 14.68 18.01 -13.50
N THR A 132 14.13 18.43 -12.34
CA THR A 132 13.45 17.50 -11.45
C THR A 132 12.10 17.06 -12.01
N LYS A 133 12.04 15.78 -12.37
CA LYS A 133 10.80 15.09 -12.73
C LYS A 133 10.04 14.58 -11.51
N SER A 134 10.65 14.63 -10.32
CA SER A 134 10.02 14.29 -9.04
C SER A 134 9.26 15.48 -8.45
N PHE A 135 8.29 15.18 -7.56
CA PHE A 135 7.55 16.18 -6.81
C PHE A 135 8.48 16.85 -5.79
N ASN A 136 8.92 18.07 -6.08
CA ASN A 136 9.87 18.81 -5.25
C ASN A 136 9.27 20.15 -4.78
N TYR A 137 8.12 20.07 -4.09
CA TYR A 137 7.46 21.23 -3.47
C TYR A 137 7.72 21.33 -1.97
N TYR A 138 8.40 20.35 -1.37
CA TYR A 138 8.73 20.31 0.06
C TYR A 138 9.53 21.54 0.50
N ARG A 139 10.37 22.11 -0.37
CA ARG A 139 11.11 23.36 -0.13
C ARG A 139 10.18 24.55 0.06
N VAL A 140 9.07 24.59 -0.68
CA VAL A 140 8.06 25.65 -0.52
C VAL A 140 7.31 25.46 0.79
N GLU A 141 6.97 24.22 1.16
CA GLU A 141 6.32 23.95 2.44
C GLU A 141 7.23 24.25 3.64
N SER A 142 8.50 23.86 3.59
CA SER A 142 9.47 24.21 4.63
C SER A 142 9.65 25.73 4.74
N ALA A 143 9.66 26.45 3.61
CA ALA A 143 9.67 27.91 3.59
C ALA A 143 8.41 28.52 4.22
N LEU A 144 7.23 27.91 4.03
CA LEU A 144 6.00 28.35 4.69
C LEU A 144 6.02 28.12 6.20
N ILE A 145 6.53 26.97 6.64
CA ILE A 145 6.71 26.68 8.08
C ILE A 145 7.67 27.71 8.68
N ALA A 146 8.80 27.97 8.02
CA ALA A 146 9.76 28.98 8.45
C ALA A 146 9.15 30.40 8.47
N TYR A 147 8.36 30.77 7.46
CA TYR A 147 7.63 32.04 7.40
C TYR A 147 6.64 32.19 8.57
N LEU A 148 5.87 31.15 8.86
CA LEU A 148 4.85 31.17 9.91
C LEU A 148 5.46 31.18 11.32
N THR A 149 6.52 30.42 11.55
CA THR A 149 7.14 30.28 12.86
C THR A 149 8.20 31.36 13.13
N GLY A 150 8.84 31.89 12.08
CA GLY A 150 10.05 32.71 12.19
C GLY A 150 11.27 31.91 12.65
N LYS A 151 11.23 30.57 12.51
CA LYS A 151 12.23 29.63 13.02
C LYS A 151 12.68 28.69 11.92
N VAL A 152 13.94 28.27 12.00
CA VAL A 152 14.54 27.31 11.08
C VAL A 152 15.38 26.33 11.90
N ASN A 153 15.03 25.06 11.79
CA ASN A 153 15.68 23.93 12.46
C ASN A 153 15.48 22.67 11.59
N GLY A 154 16.12 21.55 11.92
CA GLY A 154 16.09 20.37 11.06
C GLY A 154 14.69 19.77 10.90
N LEU A 155 13.85 19.91 11.93
CA LEU A 155 12.44 19.49 11.86
C LEU A 155 11.67 20.28 10.80
N THR A 156 12.01 21.55 10.56
CA THR A 156 11.40 22.40 9.53
C THR A 156 11.58 21.82 8.13
N PHE A 157 12.71 21.15 7.86
CA PHE A 157 13.01 20.59 6.53
C PHE A 157 12.32 19.25 6.30
N VAL A 158 12.18 18.44 7.34
CA VAL A 158 11.63 17.08 7.21
C VAL A 158 10.13 17.00 7.45
N PHE A 159 9.52 17.97 8.13
CA PHE A 159 8.08 17.93 8.45
C PHE A 159 7.18 17.79 7.21
N PRO A 160 7.45 18.43 6.05
CA PRO A 160 6.68 18.20 4.83
C PRO A 160 6.71 16.74 4.33
N PHE A 161 7.75 15.98 4.70
CA PHE A 161 7.91 14.57 4.34
C PHE A 161 7.26 13.61 5.35
N LEU A 162 6.56 14.10 6.36
CA LEU A 162 5.88 13.22 7.33
C LEU A 162 4.87 12.28 6.66
N GLY A 163 4.40 12.61 5.45
CA GLY A 163 3.58 11.71 4.66
C GLY A 163 4.30 10.49 4.12
N ASP A 164 5.61 10.59 3.86
CA ASP A 164 6.44 9.49 3.36
C ASP A 164 6.68 8.42 4.43
N PHE A 165 6.51 8.79 5.71
CA PHE A 165 6.66 7.90 6.86
C PHE A 165 5.90 6.58 6.72
N TYR A 166 4.72 6.58 6.08
CA TYR A 166 3.90 5.38 5.87
C TYR A 166 4.25 4.57 4.61
N PHE A 167 5.05 5.12 3.70
CA PHE A 167 5.26 4.55 2.37
C PHE A 167 6.67 4.05 2.10
N ARG A 168 7.59 4.19 3.07
CA ARG A 168 8.99 3.79 2.96
C ARG A 168 9.29 2.39 3.53
N GLY A 169 10.46 1.85 3.18
CA GLY A 169 11.02 0.61 3.72
C GLY A 169 12.12 0.87 4.76
N ALA A 170 12.55 -0.18 5.47
CA ALA A 170 13.61 -0.07 6.49
C ALA A 170 15.01 0.08 5.87
N ASP A 171 15.17 -0.26 4.59
CA ASP A 171 16.46 -0.37 3.90
C ASP A 171 17.22 0.96 3.77
N ASP A 172 16.53 2.09 3.92
CA ASP A 172 17.10 3.44 3.78
C ASP A 172 17.62 4.04 5.10
N LEU A 173 17.52 3.31 6.23
CA LEU A 173 17.92 3.82 7.54
C LEU A 173 19.43 3.71 7.76
N LYS A 174 20.04 4.85 8.10
CA LYS A 174 21.43 4.90 8.57
C LYS A 174 21.46 4.58 10.06
N ASP A 175 22.57 4.03 10.54
CA ASP A 175 22.82 3.88 11.99
C ASP A 175 23.07 5.28 12.57
N VAL A 176 22.11 5.79 13.34
CA VAL A 176 22.14 7.14 13.94
C VAL A 176 21.73 7.04 15.40
N SER A 177 22.58 7.54 16.28
CA SER A 177 22.31 7.58 17.71
C SER A 177 21.24 8.63 18.06
N PHE A 178 20.59 8.47 19.21
CA PHE A 178 19.61 9.44 19.70
C PHE A 178 20.18 10.87 19.84
N GLU A 179 21.45 11.01 20.23
CA GLU A 179 22.06 12.36 20.36
C GLU A 179 22.35 12.98 18.99
N GLU A 180 22.69 12.18 17.98
CA GLU A 180 22.83 12.66 16.61
C GLU A 180 21.47 13.12 16.06
N LEU A 181 20.38 12.39 16.33
CA LEU A 181 19.02 12.84 15.97
C LEU A 181 18.64 14.17 16.62
N LEU A 182 19.02 14.38 17.89
CA LEU A 182 18.82 15.65 18.56
C LEU A 182 19.65 16.78 17.93
N SER A 183 20.89 16.50 17.54
CA SER A 183 21.74 17.45 16.82
C SER A 183 21.13 17.82 15.46
N LEU A 184 20.65 16.82 14.72
CA LEU A 184 19.97 17.01 13.45
C LEU A 184 18.68 17.82 13.61
N ALA A 185 17.90 17.58 14.67
CA ALA A 185 16.68 18.35 14.96
C ALA A 185 16.96 19.85 15.19
N ASP A 186 18.13 20.20 15.74
CA ASP A 186 18.57 21.59 15.92
C ASP A 186 19.29 22.17 14.68
N SER A 187 19.74 21.32 13.74
CA SER A 187 20.59 21.74 12.62
C SER A 187 19.87 22.68 11.65
N GLN A 188 20.58 23.67 11.13
CA GLN A 188 20.13 24.53 10.02
C GLN A 188 20.79 24.13 8.69
N ASN A 189 21.66 23.12 8.71
CA ASN A 189 22.30 22.60 7.52
C ASN A 189 21.36 21.61 6.83
N ILE A 190 20.77 22.03 5.71
CA ILE A 190 19.81 21.19 4.99
C ILE A 190 20.48 19.94 4.42
N ASP A 191 21.71 20.02 3.91
CA ASP A 191 22.37 18.87 3.28
C ASP A 191 22.60 17.76 4.31
N GLU A 192 23.05 18.15 5.51
CA GLU A 192 23.20 17.25 6.65
C GLU A 192 21.85 16.62 7.06
N VAL A 193 20.80 17.43 7.17
CA VAL A 193 19.46 16.94 7.55
C VAL A 193 18.89 16.00 6.49
N MET A 194 19.06 16.32 5.21
CA MET A 194 18.54 15.53 4.10
C MET A 194 19.31 14.22 3.89
N ASP A 195 20.60 14.19 4.23
CA ASP A 195 21.37 12.95 4.28
C ASP A 195 20.81 11.94 5.30
N TYR A 196 20.15 12.42 6.35
CA TYR A 196 19.50 11.61 7.40
C TYR A 196 17.98 11.78 7.41
N LYS A 197 17.40 12.22 6.29
CA LYS A 197 15.97 12.55 6.16
C LYS A 197 15.10 11.43 6.74
N ASP A 198 15.43 10.18 6.41
CA ASP A 198 14.59 9.06 6.81
C ASP A 198 14.61 8.80 8.32
N ASN A 199 15.78 8.84 8.94
CA ASN A 199 15.93 8.75 10.40
C ASN A 199 15.18 9.87 11.14
N ILE A 200 15.22 11.10 10.63
CA ILE A 200 14.54 12.23 11.28
C ILE A 200 13.02 12.17 11.07
N ILE A 201 12.53 11.72 9.91
CA ILE A 201 11.10 11.46 9.71
C ILE A 201 10.61 10.39 10.71
N ASP A 202 11.41 9.36 11.01
CA ASP A 202 11.06 8.33 12.01
C ASP A 202 10.96 8.96 13.39
N PHE A 203 11.90 9.85 13.69
CA PHE A 203 11.94 10.57 14.95
C PHE A 203 10.75 11.53 15.11
N VAL A 204 10.36 12.26 14.06
CA VAL A 204 9.14 13.09 14.05
C VAL A 204 7.90 12.21 14.17
N GLY A 205 7.84 11.09 13.43
CA GLY A 205 6.77 10.10 13.51
C GLY A 205 6.60 9.54 14.93
N PHE A 206 7.71 9.22 15.61
CA PHE A 206 7.74 8.86 17.03
C PHE A 206 7.15 9.98 17.91
N LEU A 207 7.62 11.22 17.75
CA LEU A 207 7.16 12.34 18.58
C LEU A 207 5.66 12.59 18.40
N VAL A 208 5.16 12.53 17.16
CA VAL A 208 3.73 12.58 16.85
C VAL A 208 2.98 11.40 17.47
N HIS A 209 3.51 10.19 17.33
CA HIS A 209 2.88 8.98 17.87
C HIS A 209 2.79 9.01 19.40
N ARG A 210 3.85 9.44 20.07
CA ARG A 210 3.97 9.35 21.53
C ARG A 210 3.41 10.57 22.27
N TYR A 211 3.68 11.78 21.77
CA TYR A 211 3.39 13.04 22.44
C TYR A 211 2.38 13.90 21.70
N GLY A 212 2.20 13.65 20.41
CA GLY A 212 1.16 14.29 19.61
C GLY A 212 1.63 15.43 18.72
N VAL A 213 0.78 15.78 17.74
CA VAL A 213 1.08 16.82 16.74
C VAL A 213 1.28 18.18 17.38
N GLU A 214 0.46 18.54 18.38
CA GLU A 214 0.59 19.83 19.08
C GLU A 214 1.97 19.99 19.72
N GLU A 215 2.53 18.92 20.26
CA GLU A 215 3.87 18.96 20.85
C GLU A 215 4.94 19.16 19.78
N VAL A 216 4.81 18.48 18.64
CA VAL A 216 5.72 18.67 17.50
C VAL A 216 5.63 20.06 16.90
N LEU A 217 4.43 20.67 16.83
CA LEU A 217 4.27 22.05 16.37
C LEU A 217 5.02 23.04 17.27
N LYS A 218 5.04 22.83 18.60
CA LYS A 218 5.86 23.66 19.52
C LYS A 218 7.36 23.51 19.25
N LEU A 219 7.80 22.32 18.84
CA LEU A 219 9.20 22.10 18.46
C LEU A 219 9.57 22.90 17.22
N LEU A 220 8.66 22.99 16.22
CA LEU A 220 8.87 23.84 15.03
C LEU A 220 8.95 25.34 15.38
N GLU A 221 8.38 25.78 16.51
CA GLU A 221 8.49 27.16 17.02
C GLU A 221 9.74 27.41 17.88
N SER A 222 10.66 26.44 18.01
CA SER A 222 11.86 26.53 18.84
C SER A 222 13.15 26.67 18.04
N ASP A 223 14.10 27.47 18.54
CA ASP A 223 15.49 27.53 18.03
C ASP A 223 16.33 26.32 18.48
N SER A 224 15.86 25.56 19.47
CA SER A 224 16.55 24.38 19.98
C SER A 224 15.55 23.30 20.38
N PRO A 225 14.85 22.66 19.41
CA PRO A 225 13.97 21.53 19.67
C PRO A 225 14.57 20.49 20.62
N SER A 226 15.87 20.22 20.53
CA SER A 226 16.54 19.21 21.36
C SER A 226 16.41 19.47 22.86
N LYS A 227 16.38 20.73 23.30
CA LYS A 227 16.23 21.07 24.73
C LYS A 227 14.86 20.66 25.23
N ILE A 228 13.82 20.98 24.46
CA ILE A 228 12.43 20.63 24.79
C ILE A 228 12.27 19.11 24.76
N ILE A 229 12.82 18.44 23.74
CA ILE A 229 12.75 16.98 23.63
C ILE A 229 13.42 16.30 24.84
N ARG A 230 14.58 16.78 25.30
CA ARG A 230 15.26 16.21 26.48
C ARG A 230 14.47 16.35 27.78
N GLU A 231 13.55 17.30 27.86
CA GLU A 231 12.66 17.47 29.02
C GLU A 231 11.51 16.44 29.03
N LEU A 232 11.26 15.77 27.90
CA LEU A 232 10.24 14.72 27.81
C LEU A 232 10.65 13.46 28.59
N PRO A 233 9.73 12.87 29.37
CA PRO A 233 10.05 11.78 30.28
C PRO A 233 10.47 10.51 29.52
N ASN A 234 11.69 10.04 29.78
CA ASN A 234 12.25 8.80 29.22
C ASN A 234 12.24 8.76 27.67
N VAL A 235 12.35 9.92 27.01
CA VAL A 235 12.18 10.03 25.55
C VAL A 235 13.12 9.13 24.75
N LYS A 236 14.39 8.98 25.18
CA LYS A 236 15.38 8.13 24.50
C LYS A 236 14.95 6.66 24.50
N GLY A 237 14.65 6.13 25.68
CA GLY A 237 14.20 4.73 25.82
C GLY A 237 12.81 4.49 25.23
N GLU A 238 11.99 5.54 25.06
CA GLU A 238 10.73 5.46 24.32
C GLU A 238 10.95 5.44 22.80
N TYR A 239 11.89 6.24 22.28
CA TYR A 239 12.27 6.23 20.87
C TYR A 239 12.92 4.91 20.46
N GLU A 240 13.88 4.39 21.23
CA GLU A 240 14.55 3.11 20.94
C GLU A 240 13.53 1.97 20.87
N ARG A 241 12.60 1.91 21.83
CA ARG A 241 11.49 0.95 21.80
C ARG A 241 10.52 1.19 20.64
N PHE A 242 10.30 2.44 20.24
CA PHE A 242 9.45 2.76 19.10
C PHE A 242 10.09 2.30 17.80
N VAL A 243 11.40 2.53 17.58
CA VAL A 243 12.10 2.09 16.37
C VAL A 243 12.13 0.57 16.30
N GLU A 244 12.49 -0.10 17.40
CA GLU A 244 12.45 -1.56 17.49
C GLU A 244 11.04 -2.11 17.25
N TRP A 245 10.02 -1.48 17.84
CA TRP A 245 8.64 -1.86 17.62
C TRP A 245 8.23 -1.60 16.16
N PHE A 246 8.31 -0.38 15.64
CA PHE A 246 7.83 0.03 14.33
C PHE A 246 8.48 -0.79 13.21
N TRP A 247 9.81 -0.93 13.24
CA TRP A 247 10.55 -1.71 12.23
C TRP A 247 10.59 -3.21 12.53
N GLY A 248 10.40 -3.61 13.78
CA GLY A 248 10.03 -4.98 14.17
C GLY A 248 8.56 -5.32 13.88
N GLY A 249 7.87 -4.42 13.18
CA GLY A 249 6.54 -4.63 12.63
C GLY A 249 5.37 -4.26 13.54
N GLY A 250 5.60 -3.24 14.35
CA GLY A 250 4.62 -2.52 15.10
C GLY A 250 3.70 -1.77 14.16
N ILE A 251 2.45 -2.20 14.09
CA ILE A 251 1.43 -1.41 13.41
C ILE A 251 1.10 -0.22 14.32
N ILE A 252 1.23 1.00 13.81
CA ILE A 252 0.62 2.16 14.45
C ILE A 252 -0.86 1.91 14.62
N ASP A 253 -1.23 1.65 15.88
CA ASP A 253 -2.57 1.37 16.34
C ASP A 253 -3.48 2.60 16.11
N GLY A 254 -3.94 2.74 14.87
CA GLY A 254 -4.68 3.88 14.35
C GLY A 254 -5.63 3.46 13.23
N LEU A 255 -6.31 2.32 13.42
CA LEU A 255 -7.32 1.81 12.48
C LEU A 255 -8.46 2.84 12.34
N LEU A 256 -8.39 3.62 11.27
CA LEU A 256 -9.49 4.38 10.72
C LEU A 256 -10.42 3.38 10.03
N GLU A 257 -11.57 3.09 10.62
CA GLU A 257 -12.59 2.29 9.94
C GLU A 257 -13.52 3.22 9.17
N ILE A 258 -13.43 3.16 7.83
CA ILE A 258 -14.42 3.83 6.98
C ILE A 258 -15.74 3.08 7.12
N LYS A 259 -16.74 3.71 7.74
CA LYS A 259 -18.05 3.12 7.97
C LYS A 259 -18.96 3.27 6.76
N ASP A 260 -19.09 4.51 6.27
CA ASP A 260 -19.97 4.85 5.17
C ASP A 260 -19.23 5.70 4.13
N ILE A 261 -19.49 5.41 2.85
CA ILE A 261 -19.07 6.16 1.68
C ILE A 261 -20.31 6.47 0.85
N ASN A 262 -20.59 7.76 0.67
CA ASN A 262 -21.56 8.23 -0.33
C ASN A 262 -20.79 9.03 -1.38
N LEU A 263 -20.70 8.48 -2.59
CA LEU A 263 -19.90 9.04 -3.66
C LEU A 263 -20.78 9.27 -4.90
N THR A 264 -20.72 10.46 -5.48
CA THR A 264 -21.28 10.76 -6.80
C THR A 264 -20.16 11.22 -7.71
N VAL A 265 -19.92 10.48 -8.80
CA VAL A 265 -18.92 10.81 -9.82
C VAL A 265 -19.63 11.23 -11.11
N VAL A 266 -19.25 12.36 -11.68
CA VAL A 266 -19.71 12.86 -12.99
C VAL A 266 -18.53 12.86 -13.94
N LEU A 267 -18.61 12.18 -15.07
CA LEU A 267 -17.54 12.03 -16.05
C LEU A 267 -17.87 12.80 -17.33
N GLU A 268 -16.90 13.54 -17.85
CA GLU A 268 -16.90 14.19 -19.16
C GLU A 268 -15.69 13.66 -19.97
N GLU A 269 -15.83 12.44 -20.53
CA GLU A 269 -14.71 11.70 -21.12
C GLU A 269 -14.04 12.41 -22.32
N GLU A 270 -14.80 13.20 -23.10
CA GLU A 270 -14.26 13.99 -24.21
C GLU A 270 -13.27 15.07 -23.76
N LYS A 271 -13.42 15.57 -22.52
CA LYS A 271 -12.54 16.56 -21.92
C LYS A 271 -11.49 15.92 -21.00
N ALA A 272 -11.42 14.58 -20.99
CA ALA A 272 -10.62 13.80 -20.05
C ALA A 272 -10.85 14.22 -18.59
N PHE A 273 -12.13 14.42 -18.23
CA PHE A 273 -12.54 15.13 -17.02
C PHE A 273 -13.53 14.35 -16.17
N PHE A 274 -13.50 14.56 -14.84
CA PHE A 274 -14.54 14.13 -13.93
C PHE A 274 -14.74 15.06 -12.74
N LEU A 275 -15.89 15.01 -12.09
CA LEU A 275 -16.23 15.72 -10.85
C LEU A 275 -16.68 14.66 -9.84
N ALA A 276 -16.02 14.56 -8.70
CA ALA A 276 -16.46 13.70 -7.60
C ALA A 276 -16.99 14.54 -6.44
N ASN A 277 -18.20 14.21 -5.98
CA ASN A 277 -18.77 14.70 -4.74
C ASN A 277 -18.84 13.52 -3.78
N GLU A 278 -18.08 13.57 -2.69
CA GLU A 278 -18.03 12.51 -1.69
C GLU A 278 -18.45 13.03 -0.31
N SER A 279 -19.10 12.16 0.46
CA SER A 279 -19.16 12.25 1.91
C SER A 279 -18.69 10.91 2.48
N ILE A 280 -17.70 10.97 3.36
CA ILE A 280 -17.12 9.80 4.04
C ILE A 280 -17.34 9.95 5.53
N LYS A 281 -17.86 8.90 6.17
CA LYS A 281 -17.90 8.79 7.63
C LYS A 281 -16.82 7.83 8.10
N VAL A 282 -15.94 8.34 8.95
CA VAL A 282 -14.83 7.56 9.51
C VAL A 282 -14.98 7.46 11.02
N SER A 283 -14.86 6.25 11.56
CA SER A 283 -14.75 6.01 12.98
C SER A 283 -13.33 5.62 13.36
N TYR A 284 -12.88 6.14 14.49
CA TYR A 284 -11.54 5.92 15.01
C TYR A 284 -11.64 4.88 16.12
N LEU A 285 -10.94 3.76 15.96
CA LEU A 285 -11.00 2.67 16.93
C LEU A 285 -10.08 2.91 18.14
N LYS A 286 -9.11 3.84 18.07
CA LYS A 286 -8.17 4.23 19.14
C LYS A 286 -7.83 5.74 19.09
N LYS A 287 -7.25 6.28 20.18
CA LYS A 287 -6.94 7.71 20.39
C LYS A 287 -5.67 8.21 19.64
N TYR A 288 -5.57 8.03 18.33
CA TYR A 288 -4.42 8.52 17.56
C TYR A 288 -4.80 9.19 16.23
N TYR A 289 -3.87 10.03 15.75
CA TYR A 289 -4.03 11.03 14.70
C TYR A 289 -4.39 10.43 13.33
N PRO A 290 -5.37 11.01 12.62
CA PRO A 290 -5.57 10.70 11.21
C PRO A 290 -4.46 11.30 10.35
N PHE A 291 -3.85 10.46 9.53
CA PHE A 291 -3.14 10.88 8.34
C PHE A 291 -4.02 10.56 7.13
N PHE A 292 -4.42 11.58 6.37
CA PHE A 292 -5.20 11.43 5.14
C PHE A 292 -4.32 11.75 3.93
N VAL A 293 -4.28 10.85 2.95
CA VAL A 293 -3.75 11.13 1.60
C VAL A 293 -4.94 11.22 0.66
N LYS A 294 -5.10 12.34 -0.07
CA LYS A 294 -6.21 12.49 -1.00
C LYS A 294 -5.87 13.27 -2.26
N SER A 295 -6.27 12.75 -3.41
CA SER A 295 -6.19 13.46 -4.68
C SER A 295 -7.33 14.45 -4.97
N VAL A 296 -7.06 15.68 -5.45
CA VAL A 296 -8.03 16.79 -5.70
C VAL A 296 -7.73 17.51 -7.04
N TYR A 297 -8.60 18.36 -7.58
CA TYR A 297 -8.24 19.23 -8.69
C TYR A 297 -8.97 20.58 -8.67
N LEU A 298 -8.32 21.62 -9.22
CA LEU A 298 -8.83 23.00 -9.32
C LEU A 298 -8.90 23.52 -10.75
N ASN A 299 -9.96 24.31 -11.00
CA ASN A 299 -10.21 25.01 -12.25
C ASN A 299 -9.63 26.43 -12.18
N ILE A 300 -8.57 26.73 -12.93
CA ILE A 300 -7.96 28.06 -13.03
C ILE A 300 -8.59 28.82 -14.22
N ARG A 301 -9.28 29.94 -13.95
CA ARG A 301 -9.85 30.79 -15.01
C ARG A 301 -8.73 31.35 -15.90
N GLY A 302 -8.78 31.03 -17.20
CA GLY A 302 -7.87 31.58 -18.22
C GLY A 302 -6.92 30.57 -18.88
N MET A 303 -6.98 29.29 -18.49
CA MET A 303 -6.15 28.23 -19.09
C MET A 303 -6.99 27.15 -19.76
N SER A 304 -6.46 26.56 -20.84
CA SER A 304 -7.10 25.50 -21.64
C SER A 304 -6.83 24.09 -21.13
N THR A 305 -6.20 23.92 -19.97
CA THR A 305 -5.65 22.63 -19.53
C THR A 305 -5.76 22.46 -18.01
N GLN A 306 -5.78 21.21 -17.56
CA GLN A 306 -6.40 20.73 -16.34
C GLN A 306 -5.50 19.63 -15.66
N TYR A 307 -5.24 19.64 -14.32
CA TYR A 307 -4.38 18.73 -13.51
C TYR A 307 -4.93 18.05 -12.23
N LEU A 308 -4.77 16.73 -12.06
CA LEU A 308 -5.02 15.93 -10.84
C LEU A 308 -3.92 16.16 -9.76
N GLN A 309 -4.28 16.43 -8.51
CA GLN A 309 -3.41 16.73 -7.35
C GLN A 309 -3.51 15.63 -6.28
N SER A 310 -2.57 15.53 -5.33
CA SER A 310 -2.67 14.81 -4.03
C SER A 310 -2.34 15.76 -2.87
N PHE A 311 -3.07 15.69 -1.76
CA PHE A 311 -2.86 16.42 -0.51
C PHE A 311 -2.71 15.44 0.65
N SER A 312 -1.82 15.78 1.57
CA SER A 312 -1.85 15.28 2.94
C SER A 312 -2.46 16.37 3.82
N PHE A 313 -3.48 16.07 4.63
CA PHE A 313 -3.98 17.06 5.61
C PHE A 313 -4.16 16.45 6.99
N LEU A 314 -3.71 17.21 7.98
CA LEU A 314 -3.93 16.97 9.40
C LEU A 314 -5.27 17.60 9.78
N LEU A 315 -6.24 16.78 10.20
CA LEU A 315 -7.46 17.32 10.82
C LEU A 315 -7.10 17.86 12.20
N PRO A 316 -7.44 19.12 12.54
CA PRO A 316 -7.31 19.63 13.89
C PRO A 316 -8.10 18.75 14.86
N TYR A 317 -7.48 18.47 16.01
CA TYR A 317 -8.02 17.63 17.07
C TYR A 317 -9.23 18.31 17.74
N GLU A 318 -10.43 17.94 17.31
CA GLU A 318 -11.58 17.88 18.22
C GLU A 318 -11.92 16.41 18.38
N GLN A 319 -11.73 15.82 19.56
CA GLN A 319 -12.03 14.41 19.81
C GLN A 319 -13.51 14.11 19.50
N ARG A 320 -13.78 13.38 18.42
CA ARG A 320 -15.14 12.96 18.00
C ARG A 320 -15.13 11.46 17.69
N GLU A 321 -16.22 10.76 18.00
CA GLU A 321 -16.36 9.33 17.69
C GLU A 321 -16.46 9.05 16.19
N THR A 322 -16.94 10.03 15.42
CA THR A 322 -17.09 9.95 13.97
C THR A 322 -16.82 11.32 13.35
N TYR A 323 -16.11 11.32 12.24
CA TYR A 323 -15.86 12.51 11.43
C TYR A 323 -16.57 12.32 10.10
N GLU A 324 -17.29 13.35 9.67
CA GLU A 324 -17.86 13.41 8.33
C GLU A 324 -16.99 14.35 7.49
N ILE A 325 -16.41 13.80 6.43
CA ILE A 325 -15.59 14.54 5.49
C ILE A 325 -16.43 14.68 4.22
N SER A 326 -16.92 15.90 3.95
CA SER A 326 -17.61 16.22 2.70
C SER A 326 -16.68 16.96 1.77
N TYR A 327 -16.62 16.53 0.52
CA TYR A 327 -15.72 17.11 -0.46
C TYR A 327 -16.33 17.12 -1.86
N ILE A 328 -16.10 18.21 -2.58
CA ILE A 328 -16.47 18.37 -3.99
C ILE A 328 -15.20 18.69 -4.76
N GLY A 329 -14.78 17.77 -5.60
CA GLY A 329 -13.57 17.86 -6.41
C GLY A 329 -13.86 17.80 -7.88
N ASN A 330 -13.39 18.78 -8.62
CA ASN A 330 -13.28 18.72 -10.07
C ASN A 330 -11.95 18.01 -10.40
N TYR A 331 -11.82 17.27 -11.51
CA TYR A 331 -10.68 16.44 -11.88
C TYR A 331 -10.46 16.29 -13.39
N SER A 332 -9.57 17.09 -13.92
CA SER A 332 -8.78 16.93 -15.13
C SER A 332 -7.73 15.84 -15.18
N ILE A 333 -7.55 15.15 -16.30
CA ILE A 333 -6.43 14.24 -16.53
C ILE A 333 -5.47 14.83 -17.58
N GLN A 334 -4.20 14.95 -17.17
CA GLN A 334 -3.06 15.12 -18.10
C GLN A 334 -2.74 13.75 -18.75
N PRO A 335 -2.39 13.71 -20.05
CA PRO A 335 -1.72 12.53 -20.60
C PRO A 335 -0.40 12.27 -19.86
N LEU A 336 -0.12 11.00 -19.55
CA LEU A 336 1.15 10.59 -18.92
C LEU A 336 2.33 10.89 -19.84
N THR A 337 3.35 11.57 -19.31
CA THR A 337 4.73 11.38 -19.75
C THR A 337 5.32 10.18 -19.00
N TYR A 338 5.86 9.23 -19.75
CA TYR A 338 6.50 8.03 -19.21
C TYR A 338 7.89 8.42 -18.71
N ASP A 339 8.17 8.21 -17.43
CA ASP A 339 9.51 8.29 -16.87
C ASP A 339 9.76 7.04 -16.03
N GLU A 340 10.73 6.23 -16.45
CA GLU A 340 10.99 4.89 -15.91
C GLU A 340 11.66 4.92 -14.53
N ASP A 341 12.19 6.07 -14.11
CA ASP A 341 13.03 6.22 -12.91
C ASP A 341 12.24 6.63 -11.65
N ILE A 342 10.96 7.00 -11.76
CA ILE A 342 10.13 7.38 -10.60
C ILE A 342 9.37 6.15 -10.11
N HIS A 343 9.99 5.40 -9.20
CA HIS A 343 9.40 4.22 -8.56
C HIS A 343 8.21 4.49 -7.62
N TYR A 344 7.78 5.75 -7.46
CA TYR A 344 6.57 6.10 -6.73
C TYR A 344 5.34 6.02 -7.63
N ALA A 345 4.38 5.19 -7.21
CA ALA A 345 3.14 4.87 -7.91
C ALA A 345 2.20 6.07 -8.07
N LEU A 346 2.48 6.96 -9.02
CA LEU A 346 1.44 7.73 -9.70
C LEU A 346 1.05 6.96 -10.96
N SER A 347 0.44 5.79 -10.76
CA SER A 347 -0.25 5.10 -11.84
C SER A 347 -1.43 5.99 -12.27
N GLY A 348 -1.24 6.71 -13.37
CA GLY A 348 -2.22 7.65 -13.89
C GLY A 348 -3.53 6.95 -14.25
N LYS A 349 -4.62 7.62 -13.88
CA LYS A 349 -5.96 7.39 -14.40
C LYS A 349 -5.94 7.63 -15.91
N PHE A 350 -6.51 6.71 -16.69
CA PHE A 350 -6.81 6.98 -18.07
C PHE A 350 -8.27 7.37 -18.11
N ILE A 351 -8.61 8.64 -18.39
CA ILE A 351 -9.93 8.99 -18.94
C ILE A 351 -9.66 9.25 -20.41
N ILE A 352 -9.94 8.24 -21.21
CA ILE A 352 -9.98 8.39 -22.65
C ILE A 352 -11.43 8.25 -23.12
N PRO A 353 -11.80 8.81 -24.29
CA PRO A 353 -13.17 8.71 -24.81
C PRO A 353 -13.71 7.27 -24.92
N ASN A 354 -12.82 6.28 -24.99
CA ASN A 354 -13.15 4.87 -25.19
C ASN A 354 -13.19 4.04 -23.90
N MET A 355 -12.43 4.42 -22.86
CA MET A 355 -12.27 3.69 -21.61
C MET A 355 -11.80 4.61 -20.48
N THR A 356 -12.40 4.46 -19.30
CA THR A 356 -11.98 5.10 -18.07
C THR A 356 -11.88 4.07 -16.96
N LEU A 357 -10.80 4.11 -16.17
CA LEU A 357 -10.69 3.34 -14.92
C LEU A 357 -10.23 4.24 -13.76
N ILE A 358 -10.96 4.19 -12.64
CA ILE A 358 -10.63 4.90 -11.40
C ILE A 358 -10.71 3.93 -10.22
N GLY A 359 -9.65 3.82 -9.42
CA GLY A 359 -9.59 2.97 -8.22
C GLY A 359 -9.69 3.74 -6.89
N ASN A 360 -9.83 3.01 -5.80
CA ASN A 360 -10.14 3.50 -4.45
C ASN A 360 -9.14 4.52 -3.91
N ALA A 361 -7.83 4.31 -4.11
CA ALA A 361 -6.79 5.28 -3.72
C ALA A 361 -6.99 6.69 -4.33
N HIS A 362 -7.81 6.78 -5.38
CA HIS A 362 -8.17 8.03 -6.01
C HIS A 362 -9.56 8.55 -5.67
N LEU A 363 -10.42 7.69 -5.13
CA LEU A 363 -11.81 8.02 -4.79
C LEU A 363 -11.94 8.43 -3.33
N PHE A 364 -11.05 7.97 -2.45
CA PHE A 364 -11.05 8.30 -1.03
C PHE A 364 -9.71 7.97 -0.36
N PRO A 365 -9.44 8.53 0.83
CA PRO A 365 -8.24 8.19 1.59
C PRO A 365 -8.21 6.71 1.99
N GLN A 366 -7.06 6.05 1.82
CA GLN A 366 -6.90 4.66 2.24
C GLN A 366 -6.22 4.57 3.60
N PRO A 367 -6.82 3.89 4.57
CA PRO A 367 -6.13 3.61 5.81
C PRO A 367 -5.33 2.30 5.75
N VAL A 368 -4.45 2.08 6.71
CA VAL A 368 -3.43 0.99 6.76
C VAL A 368 -4.05 -0.41 6.99
N GLY A 369 -5.34 -0.59 6.76
CA GLY A 369 -6.08 -1.82 7.05
C GLY A 369 -7.10 -2.18 5.98
N GLN A 370 -7.73 -3.34 6.11
CA GLN A 370 -8.82 -3.74 5.22
C GLN A 370 -10.17 -3.42 5.87
N TYR A 371 -11.02 -2.70 5.14
CA TYR A 371 -12.31 -2.21 5.61
C TYR A 371 -13.41 -2.62 4.65
N LEU A 372 -14.65 -2.69 5.13
CA LEU A 372 -15.83 -2.96 4.31
C LEU A 372 -16.78 -1.75 4.37
N PRO A 373 -16.42 -0.63 3.73
CA PRO A 373 -17.25 0.58 3.76
C PRO A 373 -18.63 0.29 3.17
N GLN A 374 -19.67 0.76 3.84
CA GLN A 374 -21.04 0.71 3.35
C GLN A 374 -21.39 1.98 2.57
N GLY A 375 -22.60 2.03 2.00
CA GLY A 375 -23.13 3.22 1.35
C GLY A 375 -23.37 3.03 -0.15
N LYS A 376 -23.15 4.09 -0.94
CA LYS A 376 -23.54 4.13 -2.35
C LYS A 376 -22.53 4.88 -3.20
N ILE A 377 -22.30 4.35 -4.39
CA ILE A 377 -21.55 5.00 -5.46
C ILE A 377 -22.50 5.24 -6.63
N GLU A 378 -22.67 6.50 -7.00
CA GLU A 378 -23.41 6.94 -8.17
C GLU A 378 -22.45 7.44 -9.24
N VAL A 379 -22.68 7.05 -10.48
CA VAL A 379 -21.88 7.52 -11.61
C VAL A 379 -22.78 8.10 -12.68
N LYS A 380 -22.45 9.31 -13.12
CA LYS A 380 -23.06 9.99 -14.26
C LYS A 380 -22.01 10.08 -15.36
N SER A 381 -22.19 9.35 -16.44
CA SER A 381 -21.27 9.30 -17.58
C SER A 381 -22.08 9.33 -18.86
N GLN A 382 -21.48 9.85 -19.94
CA GLN A 382 -22.07 9.75 -21.29
C GLN A 382 -21.85 8.36 -21.91
N ASN A 383 -20.91 7.59 -21.37
CA ASN A 383 -20.61 6.22 -21.73
C ASN A 383 -21.38 5.23 -20.82
N VAL A 384 -21.22 3.94 -21.11
CA VAL A 384 -21.66 2.89 -20.17
C VAL A 384 -20.72 2.93 -18.97
N ALA A 385 -21.27 3.00 -17.76
CA ALA A 385 -20.51 3.09 -16.52
C ALA A 385 -20.84 1.95 -15.55
N PHE A 386 -19.80 1.47 -14.87
CA PHE A 386 -19.87 0.46 -13.83
C PHE A 386 -19.10 0.95 -12.62
N ALA A 387 -19.74 0.93 -11.45
CA ALA A 387 -19.06 1.08 -10.18
C ALA A 387 -19.15 -0.22 -9.40
N THR A 388 -18.14 -0.49 -8.58
CA THR A 388 -18.20 -1.52 -7.55
C THR A 388 -19.41 -1.27 -6.65
N THR A 389 -20.15 -2.33 -6.34
CA THR A 389 -21.23 -2.23 -5.37
C THR A 389 -20.68 -2.42 -3.95
N LEU A 390 -21.09 -1.56 -3.01
CA LEU A 390 -20.68 -1.64 -1.59
C LEU A 390 -21.53 -2.66 -0.79
N PRO A 391 -21.02 -3.21 0.33
CA PRO A 391 -19.65 -3.07 0.83
C PRO A 391 -18.60 -3.86 0.04
N SER A 392 -17.42 -3.26 -0.11
CA SER A 392 -16.26 -3.85 -0.80
C SER A 392 -14.96 -3.21 -0.28
N GLN A 393 -13.89 -4.00 -0.10
CA GLN A 393 -12.57 -3.48 0.29
C GLN A 393 -11.98 -2.59 -0.80
N ASP A 394 -12.02 -3.09 -2.03
CA ASP A 394 -11.62 -2.35 -3.20
C ASP A 394 -12.82 -1.73 -3.92
N VAL A 395 -12.65 -0.53 -4.45
CA VAL A 395 -13.69 0.23 -5.15
C VAL A 395 -13.14 0.75 -6.46
N PHE A 396 -13.73 0.25 -7.55
CA PHE A 396 -13.40 0.66 -8.90
C PHE A 396 -14.60 1.27 -9.61
N LEU A 397 -14.28 2.17 -10.54
CA LEU A 397 -15.18 2.72 -11.52
C LEU A 397 -14.59 2.49 -12.91
N ALA A 398 -15.32 1.77 -13.77
CA ALA A 398 -15.01 1.62 -15.18
C ALA A 398 -16.07 2.28 -16.06
N THR A 399 -15.69 3.13 -17.02
CA THR A 399 -16.62 3.62 -18.06
C THR A 399 -16.05 3.43 -19.45
N GLY A 400 -16.88 3.34 -20.47
CA GLY A 400 -16.39 3.19 -21.83
C GLY A 400 -17.44 2.84 -22.86
N LYS A 401 -17.00 2.80 -24.11
CA LYS A 401 -17.81 2.39 -25.25
C LYS A 401 -17.65 0.89 -25.47
N PHE A 402 -18.42 0.12 -24.71
CA PHE A 402 -18.28 -1.33 -24.70
C PHE A 402 -19.23 -2.02 -25.69
N LYS A 403 -18.71 -3.07 -26.32
CA LYS A 403 -19.53 -4.19 -26.78
C LYS A 403 -19.68 -5.18 -25.62
N SER A 404 -20.72 -6.01 -25.65
CA SER A 404 -20.95 -6.96 -24.54
C SER A 404 -21.44 -8.33 -24.95
N PHE A 405 -21.15 -9.30 -24.09
CA PHE A 405 -21.83 -10.59 -23.99
C PHE A 405 -22.46 -10.71 -22.62
N LYS A 406 -23.52 -11.51 -22.54
CA LYS A 406 -24.17 -11.84 -21.28
C LYS A 406 -24.37 -13.34 -21.21
N GLY A 407 -24.09 -13.92 -20.05
CA GLY A 407 -24.23 -15.33 -19.78
C GLY A 407 -24.62 -15.55 -18.34
N PHE A 408 -24.93 -16.80 -17.99
CA PHE A 408 -25.37 -17.16 -16.65
C PHE A 408 -24.61 -18.39 -16.17
N VAL A 409 -24.14 -18.34 -14.91
CA VAL A 409 -23.47 -19.44 -14.24
C VAL A 409 -24.10 -19.64 -12.86
N ASN A 410 -24.86 -20.73 -12.69
CA ASN A 410 -25.49 -21.13 -11.43
C ASN A 410 -26.21 -19.96 -10.72
N GLY A 411 -27.05 -19.22 -11.46
CA GLY A 411 -27.80 -18.07 -10.93
C GLY A 411 -27.07 -16.72 -10.91
N THR A 412 -25.77 -16.67 -11.24
CA THR A 412 -25.02 -15.41 -11.39
C THR A 412 -25.01 -15.00 -12.86
N SER A 413 -25.48 -13.79 -13.15
CA SER A 413 -25.33 -13.14 -14.46
C SER A 413 -23.88 -12.67 -14.62
N VAL A 414 -23.21 -13.11 -15.68
CA VAL A 414 -21.86 -12.67 -16.04
C VAL A 414 -21.97 -11.80 -17.28
N GLU A 415 -21.67 -10.51 -17.10
CA GLU A 415 -21.75 -9.50 -18.16
C GLU A 415 -20.32 -9.13 -18.57
N PHE A 416 -19.92 -9.55 -19.76
CA PHE A 416 -18.58 -9.33 -20.29
C PHE A 416 -18.60 -8.17 -21.26
N TYR A 417 -17.85 -7.13 -20.97
CA TYR A 417 -17.70 -5.90 -21.70
C TYR A 417 -16.32 -5.83 -22.31
N TYR A 418 -16.20 -5.32 -23.53
CA TYR A 418 -14.90 -5.18 -24.18
C TYR A 418 -14.82 -3.96 -25.09
N THR A 419 -13.63 -3.39 -25.17
CA THR A 419 -13.26 -2.36 -26.17
C THR A 419 -12.73 -3.05 -27.44
N GLY A 420 -12.62 -2.33 -28.57
CA GLY A 420 -12.04 -2.91 -29.81
C GLY A 420 -10.63 -3.50 -29.58
N GLY A 421 -10.17 -4.39 -30.47
CA GLY A 421 -8.83 -4.99 -30.39
C GLY A 421 -8.77 -6.47 -29.96
N VAL A 422 -9.82 -7.00 -29.33
CA VAL A 422 -9.83 -8.43 -28.92
C VAL A 422 -9.89 -9.34 -30.15
N GLU A 423 -8.89 -10.21 -30.31
CA GLU A 423 -8.81 -11.13 -31.45
C GLU A 423 -9.95 -12.17 -31.44
N THR A 424 -10.40 -12.60 -30.24
CA THR A 424 -11.51 -13.56 -30.07
C THR A 424 -12.40 -13.31 -28.82
N PRO A 425 -13.19 -12.22 -28.78
CA PRO A 425 -14.00 -11.84 -27.61
C PRO A 425 -14.91 -12.97 -27.09
N SER A 426 -15.47 -13.78 -28.00
CA SER A 426 -16.34 -14.91 -27.64
C SER A 426 -15.59 -16.06 -26.99
N THR A 427 -14.34 -16.33 -27.39
CA THR A 427 -13.47 -17.32 -26.76
C THR A 427 -13.10 -16.88 -25.35
N VAL A 428 -12.68 -15.63 -25.20
CA VAL A 428 -12.34 -15.05 -23.89
C VAL A 428 -13.57 -15.04 -22.96
N PHE A 429 -14.75 -14.71 -23.49
CA PHE A 429 -15.99 -14.79 -22.72
C PHE A 429 -16.31 -16.23 -22.26
N LYS A 430 -16.11 -17.25 -23.12
CA LYS A 430 -16.27 -18.65 -22.73
C LYS A 430 -15.29 -19.06 -21.63
N GLN A 431 -14.05 -18.58 -21.69
CA GLN A 431 -13.03 -18.80 -20.65
C GLN A 431 -13.42 -18.11 -19.34
N ALA A 432 -13.98 -16.90 -19.39
CA ALA A 432 -14.54 -16.24 -18.21
C ALA A 432 -15.65 -17.08 -17.58
N LEU A 433 -16.63 -17.54 -18.37
CA LEU A 433 -17.70 -18.42 -17.88
C LEU A 433 -17.16 -19.74 -17.29
N SER A 434 -16.09 -20.29 -17.87
CA SER A 434 -15.39 -21.47 -17.33
C SER A 434 -14.79 -21.18 -15.95
N ALA A 435 -14.07 -20.06 -15.82
CA ALA A 435 -13.49 -19.64 -14.55
C ALA A 435 -14.57 -19.38 -13.47
N PHE A 436 -15.72 -18.79 -13.85
CA PHE A 436 -16.86 -18.62 -12.94
C PHE A 436 -17.43 -19.96 -12.47
N ARG A 437 -17.57 -20.94 -13.37
CA ARG A 437 -18.01 -22.29 -12.97
C ARG A 437 -17.05 -22.86 -11.96
N TYR A 438 -15.77 -22.86 -12.28
CA TYR A 438 -14.72 -23.36 -11.40
C TYR A 438 -14.75 -22.67 -10.04
N ILE A 439 -14.66 -21.34 -9.96
CA ILE A 439 -14.61 -20.61 -8.67
C ILE A 439 -15.87 -20.84 -7.83
N LYS A 440 -17.06 -20.95 -8.44
CA LYS A 440 -18.30 -21.24 -7.69
C LYS A 440 -18.35 -22.63 -7.08
N GLU A 441 -17.45 -23.51 -7.46
CA GLU A 441 -17.29 -24.79 -6.78
C GLU A 441 -16.52 -24.65 -5.45
N TRP A 442 -15.71 -23.59 -5.31
CA TRP A 442 -14.83 -23.34 -4.14
C TRP A 442 -15.34 -22.21 -3.23
N PHE A 443 -15.97 -21.18 -3.79
CA PHE A 443 -16.39 -19.98 -3.07
C PHE A 443 -17.84 -19.60 -3.40
N GLU A 444 -18.53 -19.03 -2.41
CA GLU A 444 -19.74 -18.26 -2.67
C GLU A 444 -19.35 -16.94 -3.35
N VAL A 445 -19.88 -16.69 -4.55
CA VAL A 445 -19.68 -15.42 -5.25
C VAL A 445 -20.57 -14.36 -4.59
N PRO A 446 -20.02 -13.21 -4.17
CA PRO A 446 -20.72 -12.21 -3.35
C PRO A 446 -21.82 -11.42 -4.09
N THR A 447 -22.16 -11.80 -5.32
CA THR A 447 -23.10 -11.08 -6.19
C THR A 447 -23.85 -12.00 -7.15
N SER A 448 -25.10 -11.66 -7.45
CA SER A 448 -25.89 -12.26 -8.52
C SER A 448 -25.60 -11.66 -9.90
N GLN A 449 -24.86 -10.55 -9.96
CA GLN A 449 -24.47 -9.88 -11.20
C GLN A 449 -23.00 -9.48 -11.12
N PHE A 450 -22.19 -10.07 -11.98
CA PHE A 450 -20.76 -9.80 -12.04
C PHE A 450 -20.39 -9.24 -13.41
N LYS A 451 -19.59 -8.17 -13.42
CA LYS A 451 -19.16 -7.49 -14.63
C LYS A 451 -17.68 -7.76 -14.89
N VAL A 452 -17.34 -8.13 -16.10
CA VAL A 452 -15.96 -8.31 -16.56
C VAL A 452 -15.70 -7.29 -17.66
N VAL A 453 -14.71 -6.43 -17.51
CA VAL A 453 -14.30 -5.44 -18.52
C VAL A 453 -12.95 -5.84 -19.07
N TYR A 454 -12.93 -6.31 -20.31
CA TYR A 454 -11.72 -6.57 -21.06
C TYR A 454 -11.28 -5.31 -21.81
N THR A 455 -10.02 -4.93 -21.69
CA THR A 455 -9.47 -3.84 -22.50
C THR A 455 -7.98 -4.00 -22.76
N GLU A 456 -7.51 -3.48 -23.89
CA GLU A 456 -6.08 -3.37 -24.22
C GLU A 456 -5.52 -1.98 -23.88
N GLU A 457 -6.41 -1.03 -23.63
CA GLU A 457 -6.12 0.37 -23.35
C GLU A 457 -6.38 0.69 -21.88
N GLY A 458 -5.69 1.69 -21.34
CA GLY A 458 -6.10 2.32 -20.08
C GLY A 458 -5.89 1.51 -18.80
N ILE A 459 -5.07 0.44 -18.83
CA ILE A 459 -4.70 -0.34 -17.65
C ILE A 459 -3.20 -0.65 -17.59
N LYS A 460 -2.57 -0.26 -16.47
CA LYS A 460 -1.14 -0.48 -16.17
C LYS A 460 -0.91 -1.90 -15.65
N GLU A 461 -1.76 -2.33 -14.73
CA GLU A 461 -1.75 -3.72 -14.23
C GLU A 461 -2.57 -4.63 -15.13
N ASN A 462 -2.22 -5.92 -15.13
CA ASN A 462 -2.92 -6.91 -15.94
C ASN A 462 -4.34 -7.17 -15.44
N ILE A 463 -4.64 -6.85 -14.18
CA ILE A 463 -5.93 -7.16 -13.58
C ILE A 463 -6.21 -6.25 -12.39
N TYR A 464 -7.42 -5.67 -12.37
CA TYR A 464 -7.99 -4.94 -11.25
C TYR A 464 -9.30 -5.62 -10.87
N TRP A 465 -9.55 -5.84 -9.59
CA TRP A 465 -10.68 -6.64 -9.13
C TRP A 465 -11.38 -5.93 -7.97
N SER A 466 -12.69 -6.07 -7.90
CA SER A 466 -13.48 -5.77 -6.70
C SER A 466 -14.51 -6.88 -6.53
N ARG A 467 -15.39 -6.73 -5.53
CA ARG A 467 -16.51 -7.62 -5.28
C ARG A 467 -17.29 -8.09 -6.53
N ASP A 468 -17.64 -7.18 -7.43
CA ASP A 468 -18.57 -7.46 -8.53
C ASP A 468 -18.11 -6.92 -9.90
N LEU A 469 -16.87 -6.42 -9.96
CA LEU A 469 -16.27 -5.87 -11.17
C LEU A 469 -14.82 -6.34 -11.29
N LEU A 470 -14.49 -6.91 -12.45
CA LEU A 470 -13.14 -7.31 -12.83
C LEU A 470 -12.74 -6.56 -14.10
N VAL A 471 -11.64 -5.82 -14.08
CA VAL A 471 -11.06 -5.16 -15.25
C VAL A 471 -9.74 -5.84 -15.59
N TYR A 472 -9.55 -6.22 -16.85
CA TYR A 472 -8.49 -7.15 -17.23
C TYR A 472 -7.80 -6.76 -18.54
N ARG A 473 -6.46 -6.84 -18.54
CA ARG A 473 -5.55 -6.76 -19.70
C ARG A 473 -4.90 -8.12 -19.91
N PRO A 474 -4.90 -8.67 -21.12
CA PRO A 474 -4.13 -9.88 -21.37
C PRO A 474 -2.63 -9.65 -21.31
N TRP A 475 -1.96 -10.48 -20.51
CA TRP A 475 -0.53 -10.73 -20.64
C TRP A 475 -0.34 -12.17 -21.11
N TRP A 476 0.14 -12.33 -22.35
CA TRP A 476 0.54 -13.62 -22.94
C TRP A 476 -0.55 -14.70 -23.09
N GLY A 477 -1.82 -14.33 -23.30
CA GLY A 477 -2.87 -15.28 -23.73
C GLY A 477 -3.41 -16.25 -22.66
N TYR A 478 -2.95 -16.17 -21.40
CA TYR A 478 -3.42 -17.01 -20.29
C TYR A 478 -4.68 -16.46 -19.60
N HIS A 479 -5.76 -16.23 -20.36
CA HIS A 479 -6.96 -15.53 -19.86
C HIS A 479 -7.67 -16.21 -18.68
N GLU A 480 -7.86 -17.54 -18.74
CA GLU A 480 -8.62 -18.26 -17.70
C GLU A 480 -7.94 -18.16 -16.33
N ARG A 481 -6.61 -18.18 -16.28
CA ARG A 481 -5.82 -17.99 -15.05
C ARG A 481 -6.15 -16.66 -14.38
N TYR A 482 -6.11 -15.57 -15.14
CA TYR A 482 -6.39 -14.24 -14.60
C TYR A 482 -7.83 -14.13 -14.11
N PHE A 483 -8.80 -14.71 -14.82
CA PHE A 483 -10.17 -14.76 -14.32
C PHE A 483 -10.29 -15.51 -12.99
N VAL A 484 -9.64 -16.66 -12.84
CA VAL A 484 -9.64 -17.41 -11.57
C VAL A 484 -9.07 -16.56 -10.44
N VAL A 485 -7.93 -15.89 -10.66
CA VAL A 485 -7.31 -15.00 -9.67
C VAL A 485 -8.22 -13.83 -9.29
N GLY A 486 -8.78 -13.12 -10.28
CA GLY A 486 -9.66 -11.98 -10.03
C GLY A 486 -10.96 -12.35 -9.32
N LEU A 487 -11.55 -13.49 -9.67
CA LEU A 487 -12.79 -13.98 -9.04
C LEU A 487 -12.57 -14.47 -7.62
N TYR A 488 -11.44 -15.11 -7.34
CA TYR A 488 -11.01 -15.43 -5.99
C TYR A 488 -10.91 -14.15 -5.15
N HIS A 489 -10.24 -13.11 -5.66
CA HIS A 489 -10.09 -11.86 -4.93
C HIS A 489 -11.41 -11.13 -4.71
N SER A 490 -12.39 -11.28 -5.61
CA SER A 490 -13.73 -10.69 -5.40
C SER A 490 -14.41 -11.13 -4.09
N TRP A 491 -14.16 -12.37 -3.63
CA TRP A 491 -14.63 -12.81 -2.32
C TRP A 491 -13.84 -12.15 -1.19
N PHE A 492 -12.51 -12.03 -1.32
CA PHE A 492 -11.66 -11.33 -0.35
C PHE A 492 -12.06 -9.85 -0.18
N ASP A 493 -12.45 -9.20 -1.27
CA ASP A 493 -12.95 -7.82 -1.21
C ASP A 493 -14.31 -7.72 -0.52
N SER A 494 -14.99 -8.84 -0.29
CA SER A 494 -16.31 -8.90 0.34
C SER A 494 -16.25 -9.33 1.80
N VAL A 495 -15.08 -9.58 2.36
CA VAL A 495 -14.89 -9.99 3.77
C VAL A 495 -13.91 -9.06 4.46
N LYS A 496 -14.00 -8.91 5.78
CA LYS A 496 -12.98 -8.20 6.58
C LYS A 496 -11.94 -9.21 7.04
N ILE A 497 -10.66 -8.86 7.02
CA ILE A 497 -9.58 -9.81 7.35
C ILE A 497 -8.75 -9.23 8.46
N LYS A 498 -8.50 -10.04 9.48
CA LYS A 498 -7.63 -9.68 10.59
C LYS A 498 -6.20 -9.52 10.08
N PRO A 499 -5.40 -8.59 10.62
CA PRO A 499 -4.00 -8.45 10.23
C PRO A 499 -3.23 -9.79 10.21
N GLY A 500 -3.42 -10.63 11.24
CA GLY A 500 -2.83 -11.97 11.35
C GLY A 500 -3.11 -12.92 10.17
N ASP A 501 -4.18 -12.70 9.42
CA ASP A 501 -4.61 -13.56 8.32
C ASP A 501 -4.35 -12.94 6.93
N ILE A 502 -3.68 -11.78 6.85
CA ILE A 502 -3.45 -11.09 5.58
C ILE A 502 -2.61 -11.92 4.59
N TRP A 503 -1.81 -12.86 5.08
CA TRP A 503 -1.05 -13.80 4.25
C TRP A 503 -1.95 -14.72 3.43
N VAL A 504 -3.18 -15.00 3.90
CA VAL A 504 -4.11 -15.92 3.23
C VAL A 504 -4.48 -15.42 1.83
N LEU A 505 -4.64 -14.11 1.67
CA LEU A 505 -4.94 -13.47 0.37
C LEU A 505 -3.97 -13.91 -0.71
N ARG A 506 -2.70 -14.10 -0.35
CA ARG A 506 -1.61 -14.42 -1.27
C ARG A 506 -1.24 -15.91 -1.26
N GLY A 507 -1.47 -16.61 -0.15
CA GLY A 507 -1.15 -18.04 0.00
C GLY A 507 -2.17 -18.98 -0.63
N LEU A 508 -3.46 -18.64 -0.62
CA LEU A 508 -4.51 -19.54 -1.13
C LEU A 508 -4.65 -19.49 -2.67
N SER A 509 -4.40 -18.33 -3.29
CA SER A 509 -4.52 -18.17 -4.76
C SER A 509 -3.66 -19.15 -5.57
N PRO A 510 -2.35 -19.36 -5.25
CA PRO A 510 -1.54 -20.35 -5.95
C PRO A 510 -2.06 -21.79 -5.83
N LEU A 511 -2.72 -22.16 -4.72
CA LEU A 511 -3.31 -23.50 -4.57
C LEU A 511 -4.43 -23.72 -5.58
N LEU A 512 -5.37 -22.78 -5.66
CA LEU A 512 -6.50 -22.86 -6.59
C LEU A 512 -6.02 -22.88 -8.04
N GLU A 513 -5.00 -22.07 -8.36
CA GLU A 513 -4.40 -22.09 -9.68
C GLU A 513 -3.76 -23.46 -9.99
N ALA A 514 -2.98 -23.99 -9.04
CA ALA A 514 -2.27 -25.24 -9.23
C ALA A 514 -3.22 -26.44 -9.37
N VAL A 515 -4.33 -26.47 -8.63
CA VAL A 515 -5.38 -27.49 -8.78
C VAL A 515 -6.08 -27.33 -10.14
N ARG A 516 -6.47 -26.11 -10.53
CA ARG A 516 -7.15 -25.86 -11.83
C ARG A 516 -6.33 -26.30 -13.03
N LEU A 517 -5.01 -26.09 -12.96
CA LEU A 517 -4.07 -26.38 -14.04
C LEU A 517 -3.49 -27.80 -14.00
N ASP A 518 -3.85 -28.60 -12.99
CA ASP A 518 -3.25 -29.92 -12.74
C ASP A 518 -1.72 -29.87 -12.60
N LYS A 519 -1.24 -28.86 -11.85
CA LYS A 519 0.19 -28.55 -11.65
C LYS A 519 0.57 -28.45 -10.18
N LEU A 520 -0.19 -29.12 -9.31
CA LEU A 520 0.01 -29.04 -7.87
C LEU A 520 1.43 -29.42 -7.43
N LYS A 521 2.02 -30.44 -8.07
CA LYS A 521 3.40 -30.87 -7.82
C LYS A 521 4.43 -29.82 -8.25
N ASP A 522 4.32 -29.27 -9.46
CA ASP A 522 5.24 -28.25 -9.98
C ASP A 522 5.22 -26.98 -9.10
N TYR A 523 4.03 -26.58 -8.64
CA TYR A 523 3.87 -25.46 -7.72
C TYR A 523 4.49 -25.75 -6.35
N LYS A 524 4.31 -26.96 -5.79
CA LYS A 524 4.98 -27.40 -4.56
C LYS A 524 6.50 -27.28 -4.69
N GLU A 525 7.07 -27.86 -5.73
CA GLU A 525 8.53 -27.84 -5.96
C GLU A 525 9.05 -26.41 -6.14
N SER A 526 8.36 -25.58 -6.94
CA SER A 526 8.74 -24.18 -7.13
C SER A 526 8.66 -23.37 -5.83
N ALA A 527 7.60 -23.54 -5.05
CA ALA A 527 7.43 -22.84 -3.78
C ALA A 527 8.51 -23.23 -2.76
N VAL A 528 8.84 -24.52 -2.63
CA VAL A 528 9.93 -24.97 -1.75
C VAL A 528 11.27 -24.41 -2.22
N TYR A 529 11.56 -24.45 -3.52
CA TYR A 529 12.80 -23.90 -4.08
C TYR A 529 12.93 -22.41 -3.80
N ARG A 530 11.88 -21.63 -4.09
CA ARG A 530 11.91 -20.18 -3.91
C ARG A 530 11.96 -19.79 -2.43
N TYR A 531 11.21 -20.49 -1.58
CA TYR A 531 11.29 -20.29 -0.14
C TYR A 531 12.70 -20.56 0.40
N LYS A 532 13.39 -21.62 -0.07
CA LYS A 532 14.79 -21.90 0.27
C LYS A 532 15.75 -20.82 -0.24
N ALA A 533 15.51 -20.31 -1.45
CA ALA A 533 16.33 -19.25 -2.03
C ALA A 533 16.18 -17.94 -1.24
N ASP A 534 14.96 -17.59 -0.84
CA ASP A 534 14.68 -16.42 -0.01
C ASP A 534 15.32 -16.58 1.38
N LEU A 535 15.21 -17.75 2.01
CA LEU A 535 15.84 -18.02 3.32
C LEU A 535 17.39 -18.04 3.31
N ARG A 536 18.05 -18.00 2.14
CA ARG A 536 19.52 -18.18 2.05
C ARG A 536 20.29 -17.20 2.92
N ASP A 537 19.85 -15.95 2.97
CA ASP A 537 20.54 -14.88 3.69
C ASP A 537 20.16 -14.86 5.18
N PHE A 538 19.05 -15.51 5.56
CA PHE A 538 18.59 -15.59 6.95
C PHE A 538 17.94 -16.95 7.31
N PRO A 539 18.70 -18.06 7.26
CA PRO A 539 18.16 -19.43 7.32
C PRO A 539 17.52 -19.79 8.66
N GLU A 540 17.85 -19.07 9.74
CA GLU A 540 17.31 -19.30 11.09
C GLU A 540 16.11 -18.39 11.44
N SER A 541 15.73 -17.44 10.56
CA SER A 541 14.84 -16.31 10.91
C SER A 541 13.42 -16.35 10.31
N GLY A 542 13.10 -17.31 9.44
CA GLY A 542 11.87 -17.26 8.65
C GLY A 542 10.64 -17.00 9.52
N TYR A 543 9.73 -16.11 9.14
CA TYR A 543 8.70 -15.63 10.07
C TYR A 543 7.47 -16.57 10.18
N PRO A 544 6.75 -16.55 11.32
CA PRO A 544 5.40 -17.09 11.43
C PRO A 544 4.44 -16.39 10.45
N LEU A 545 3.52 -17.14 9.85
CA LEU A 545 2.51 -16.57 8.95
C LEU A 545 1.58 -15.62 9.72
N VAL A 546 1.18 -15.99 10.94
CA VAL A 546 0.29 -15.14 11.77
C VAL A 546 0.92 -13.83 12.20
N GLU A 547 2.24 -13.68 12.05
CA GLU A 547 2.98 -12.46 12.38
C GLU A 547 3.44 -11.70 11.13
N SER A 548 3.10 -12.19 9.94
CA SER A 548 3.59 -11.63 8.68
C SER A 548 3.17 -10.17 8.46
N TYR A 549 2.02 -9.78 9.02
CA TYR A 549 1.54 -8.41 8.93
C TYR A 549 2.48 -7.41 9.61
N LYS A 550 3.26 -7.88 10.60
CA LYS A 550 4.17 -7.04 11.34
C LYS A 550 5.21 -6.49 10.36
N TYR A 551 5.84 -7.38 9.62
CA TYR A 551 7.02 -7.02 8.86
C TYR A 551 6.69 -6.48 7.44
N PHE A 552 5.41 -6.43 7.03
CA PHE A 552 4.97 -6.15 5.65
C PHE A 552 5.60 -4.88 5.03
N TYR A 553 5.97 -3.90 5.87
CA TYR A 553 6.58 -2.63 5.47
C TYR A 553 8.11 -2.59 5.61
N SER A 554 8.73 -3.49 6.37
CA SER A 554 10.18 -3.46 6.65
C SER A 554 11.01 -4.16 5.58
N ASP A 555 10.53 -5.25 4.95
CA ASP A 555 11.21 -5.96 3.86
C ASP A 555 10.23 -6.46 2.79
N ARG A 556 9.93 -5.60 1.81
CA ARG A 556 8.80 -5.78 0.87
C ARG A 556 8.96 -6.95 -0.09
N LEU A 557 10.17 -7.31 -0.49
CA LEU A 557 10.41 -8.28 -1.56
C LEU A 557 10.60 -9.69 -0.99
N TRP A 558 11.46 -9.82 0.02
CA TRP A 558 11.77 -11.09 0.63
C TRP A 558 10.57 -11.64 1.42
N MET A 559 9.86 -10.78 2.16
CA MET A 559 8.69 -11.24 2.89
C MET A 559 7.51 -11.56 2.01
N LYS A 560 7.21 -10.73 1.02
CA LYS A 560 6.08 -10.97 0.12
C LYS A 560 6.21 -12.33 -0.52
N ASN A 561 7.42 -12.71 -0.93
CA ASN A 561 7.70 -14.00 -1.50
C ASN A 561 7.63 -15.13 -0.45
N SER A 562 8.26 -14.94 0.72
CA SER A 562 8.23 -15.92 1.82
C SER A 562 6.80 -16.22 2.31
N MET A 563 5.95 -15.20 2.44
CA MET A 563 4.53 -15.32 2.81
C MET A 563 3.73 -16.08 1.76
N VAL A 564 3.90 -15.75 0.47
CA VAL A 564 3.22 -16.44 -0.63
C VAL A 564 3.57 -17.92 -0.63
N TYR A 565 4.87 -18.25 -0.58
CA TYR A 565 5.31 -19.64 -0.71
C TYR A 565 4.97 -20.47 0.52
N LYS A 566 5.25 -19.98 1.74
CA LYS A 566 4.88 -20.72 2.96
C LYS A 566 3.35 -20.80 3.14
N GLY A 567 2.63 -19.72 2.82
CA GLY A 567 1.17 -19.71 2.84
C GLY A 567 0.58 -20.75 1.89
N PHE A 568 1.07 -20.81 0.65
CA PHE A 568 0.71 -21.85 -0.31
C PHE A 568 1.06 -23.25 0.20
N LEU A 569 2.26 -23.48 0.74
CA LEU A 569 2.67 -24.78 1.27
C LEU A 569 1.81 -25.24 2.46
N THR A 570 1.34 -24.30 3.28
CA THR A 570 0.40 -24.56 4.38
C THR A 570 -0.95 -25.04 3.84
N PHE A 571 -1.53 -24.32 2.87
CA PHE A 571 -2.77 -24.74 2.25
C PHE A 571 -2.62 -26.02 1.41
N TYR A 572 -1.48 -26.21 0.74
CA TYR A 572 -1.14 -27.45 0.04
C TYR A 572 -1.18 -28.64 1.01
N LEU A 573 -0.57 -28.51 2.19
CA LEU A 573 -0.54 -29.61 3.17
C LEU A 573 -1.94 -29.92 3.71
N LEU A 574 -2.74 -28.90 4.02
CA LEU A 574 -4.13 -29.10 4.41
C LEU A 574 -4.91 -29.80 3.29
N TYR A 575 -4.81 -29.30 2.07
CA TYR A 575 -5.49 -29.83 0.89
C TYR A 575 -5.15 -31.30 0.62
N THR A 576 -3.86 -31.66 0.64
CA THR A 576 -3.43 -33.05 0.39
C THR A 576 -3.78 -33.97 1.54
N HIS A 577 -3.80 -33.48 2.78
CA HIS A 577 -4.19 -34.28 3.95
C HIS A 577 -5.70 -34.55 4.00
N THR A 578 -6.53 -33.54 3.71
CA THR A 578 -7.99 -33.65 3.84
C THR A 578 -8.68 -34.11 2.55
N GLY A 579 -7.99 -34.02 1.42
CA GLY A 579 -8.55 -34.27 0.10
C GLY A 579 -9.37 -33.09 -0.45
N GLU A 580 -9.58 -33.12 -1.78
CA GLU A 580 -10.24 -32.04 -2.52
C GLU A 580 -11.65 -31.76 -2.04
N GLU A 581 -12.48 -32.80 -1.94
CA GLU A 581 -13.91 -32.65 -1.61
C GLU A 581 -14.13 -31.98 -0.24
N ALA A 582 -13.47 -32.47 0.81
CA ALA A 582 -13.58 -31.89 2.15
C ALA A 582 -13.09 -30.42 2.17
N PHE A 583 -11.96 -30.14 1.52
CA PHE A 583 -11.39 -28.80 1.47
C PHE A 583 -12.29 -27.81 0.72
N LYS A 584 -12.79 -28.22 -0.44
CA LYS A 584 -13.67 -27.45 -1.32
C LYS A 584 -15.03 -27.17 -0.68
N GLU A 585 -15.65 -28.18 -0.07
CA GLU A 585 -16.91 -27.99 0.67
C GLU A 585 -16.74 -27.05 1.87
N THR A 586 -15.62 -27.17 2.59
CA THR A 586 -15.30 -26.27 3.70
C THR A 586 -15.13 -24.84 3.22
N LEU A 587 -14.35 -24.59 2.16
CA LEU A 587 -14.16 -23.25 1.62
C LEU A 587 -15.48 -22.62 1.14
N ARG A 588 -16.34 -23.41 0.49
CA ARG A 588 -17.65 -22.94 0.03
C ARG A 588 -18.56 -22.56 1.21
N GLU A 589 -18.58 -23.38 2.25
CA GLU A 589 -19.37 -23.10 3.44
C GLU A 589 -18.82 -21.91 4.24
N PHE A 590 -17.50 -21.85 4.43
CA PHE A 590 -16.81 -20.77 5.12
C PHE A 590 -17.02 -19.44 4.40
N SER A 591 -16.78 -19.40 3.09
CA SER A 591 -16.95 -18.19 2.26
C SER A 591 -18.38 -17.64 2.36
N LYS A 592 -19.40 -18.50 2.33
CA LYS A 592 -20.79 -18.11 2.52
C LYS A 592 -21.08 -17.52 3.91
N LYS A 593 -20.47 -18.08 4.97
CA LYS A 593 -20.69 -17.63 6.36
C LYS A 593 -20.06 -16.26 6.66
N THR A 594 -18.96 -15.95 5.98
CA THR A 594 -18.13 -14.76 6.24
C THR A 594 -18.40 -13.58 5.30
N LEU A 595 -19.21 -13.75 4.26
CA LEU A 595 -19.63 -12.65 3.38
C LEU A 595 -20.09 -11.43 4.20
N PHE A 596 -19.46 -10.29 3.94
CA PHE A 596 -19.68 -8.99 4.58
C PHE A 596 -19.43 -8.96 6.08
N LYS A 597 -18.60 -9.88 6.58
CA LYS A 597 -18.19 -10.00 7.98
C LYS A 597 -16.69 -10.21 8.07
N GLU A 598 -16.17 -10.13 9.29
CA GLU A 598 -14.81 -10.56 9.57
C GLU A 598 -14.67 -12.08 9.38
N ALA A 599 -13.68 -12.48 8.58
CA ALA A 599 -13.30 -13.86 8.38
C ALA A 599 -12.23 -14.25 9.41
N ASP A 600 -12.49 -15.34 10.14
CA ASP A 600 -11.52 -15.96 11.04
C ASP A 600 -11.08 -17.30 10.45
N PHE A 601 -9.82 -17.40 10.02
CA PHE A 601 -9.35 -18.62 9.38
C PHE A 601 -9.15 -19.78 10.37
N GLU A 602 -9.13 -19.54 11.68
CA GLU A 602 -9.25 -20.62 12.66
C GLU A 602 -10.61 -21.33 12.55
N ASP A 603 -11.68 -20.60 12.26
CA ASP A 603 -13.02 -21.18 12.07
C ASP A 603 -13.12 -21.96 10.76
N PHE A 604 -12.42 -21.54 9.71
CA PHE A 604 -12.25 -22.35 8.49
C PHE A 604 -11.63 -23.70 8.79
N VAL A 605 -10.54 -23.73 9.57
CA VAL A 605 -9.80 -24.96 9.86
C VAL A 605 -10.56 -25.86 10.82
N LYS A 606 -11.28 -25.31 11.81
CA LYS A 606 -12.20 -26.09 12.65
C LYS A 606 -13.27 -26.78 11.81
N LEU A 607 -13.89 -26.05 10.89
CA LEU A 607 -14.87 -26.62 9.98
C LEU A 607 -14.26 -27.71 9.09
N LEU A 608 -13.02 -27.52 8.63
CA LEU A 608 -12.29 -28.52 7.86
C LEU A 608 -12.03 -29.79 8.66
N ALA A 609 -11.56 -29.65 9.91
CA ALA A 609 -11.32 -30.75 10.83
C ALA A 609 -12.60 -31.54 11.12
N GLU A 610 -13.72 -30.84 11.34
CA GLU A 610 -15.04 -31.45 11.56
C GLU A 610 -15.52 -32.26 10.33
N LYS A 611 -15.39 -31.71 9.12
CA LYS A 611 -15.82 -32.39 7.88
C LYS A 611 -14.92 -33.57 7.52
N PHE A 612 -13.62 -33.44 7.73
CA PHE A 612 -12.66 -34.51 7.47
C PHE A 612 -12.71 -35.60 8.56
N GLY A 613 -13.05 -35.23 9.80
CA GLY A 613 -13.13 -36.14 10.95
C GLY A 613 -11.79 -36.40 11.63
N ASP A 614 -10.82 -35.48 11.53
CA ASP A 614 -9.50 -35.60 12.16
C ASP A 614 -9.01 -34.26 12.74
N ASP A 615 -8.87 -34.19 14.06
CA ASP A 615 -8.36 -33.02 14.79
C ASP A 615 -6.90 -32.69 14.46
N LYS A 616 -6.17 -33.62 13.81
CA LYS A 616 -4.79 -33.36 13.33
C LYS A 616 -4.74 -32.18 12.35
N VAL A 617 -5.83 -31.86 11.65
CA VAL A 617 -5.98 -30.68 10.80
C VAL A 617 -5.71 -29.39 11.58
N LEU A 618 -6.22 -29.28 12.82
CA LEU A 618 -5.99 -28.13 13.69
C LEU A 618 -4.51 -28.02 14.10
N LEU A 619 -3.86 -29.16 14.32
CA LEU A 619 -2.46 -29.20 14.72
C LEU A 619 -1.53 -28.84 13.55
N ILE A 620 -1.85 -29.29 12.33
CA ILE A 620 -1.18 -28.82 11.10
C ILE A 620 -1.29 -27.31 11.03
N TRP A 621 -2.51 -26.76 11.04
CA TRP A 621 -2.70 -25.31 10.95
C TRP A 621 -1.90 -24.56 11.99
N LYS A 622 -2.09 -24.89 13.28
CA LYS A 622 -1.40 -24.21 14.39
C LYS A 622 0.11 -24.21 14.18
N THR A 623 0.72 -25.36 13.89
CA THR A 623 2.18 -25.43 13.77
C THR A 623 2.68 -24.72 12.52
N TRP A 624 1.99 -24.83 11.39
CA TRP A 624 2.42 -24.25 10.11
C TRP A 624 2.24 -22.73 10.04
N THR A 625 1.28 -22.18 10.79
CA THR A 625 1.05 -20.73 10.83
C THR A 625 1.86 -20.02 11.91
N THR A 626 2.21 -20.70 13.01
CA THR A 626 2.89 -20.07 14.16
C THR A 626 4.39 -20.33 14.25
N LYS A 627 4.91 -21.44 13.71
CA LYS A 627 6.35 -21.71 13.79
C LYS A 627 7.12 -20.97 12.69
N PRO A 628 8.34 -20.51 12.97
CA PRO A 628 9.24 -19.99 11.95
C PRO A 628 9.67 -21.11 10.98
N ALA A 629 9.97 -20.76 9.71
CA ALA A 629 10.46 -21.69 8.67
C ALA A 629 9.50 -22.80 8.17
N LEU A 630 10.04 -23.93 7.65
CA LEU A 630 9.35 -25.20 7.32
C LEU A 630 10.03 -26.37 8.06
N PRO A 631 9.46 -27.60 8.08
CA PRO A 631 10.06 -28.73 8.77
C PRO A 631 11.47 -29.08 8.27
N ASN A 632 12.38 -29.39 9.19
CA ASN A 632 13.76 -29.78 8.94
C ASN A 632 14.08 -31.10 9.69
N LEU A 633 13.91 -32.20 8.96
CA LEU A 633 14.07 -33.57 9.40
C LEU A 633 15.52 -34.03 9.51
N THR A 634 15.76 -34.85 10.53
CA THR A 634 16.92 -35.71 10.70
C THR A 634 16.46 -37.09 11.22
N LEU A 635 17.32 -38.10 11.05
CA LEU A 635 17.13 -39.42 11.66
C LEU A 635 18.18 -39.61 12.75
N GLU A 636 17.73 -39.85 13.97
CA GLU A 636 18.57 -40.10 15.15
C GLU A 636 18.42 -41.55 15.63
N ASN A 637 19.35 -42.03 16.45
CA ASN A 637 19.30 -43.37 17.07
C ASN A 637 18.99 -44.50 16.07
N VAL A 638 19.64 -44.45 14.90
CA VAL A 638 19.37 -45.39 13.82
C VAL A 638 20.06 -46.72 14.11
N GLU A 639 19.28 -47.80 14.16
CA GLU A 639 19.75 -49.15 14.44
C GLU A 639 19.22 -50.13 13.39
N ILE A 640 20.10 -51.03 12.93
CA ILE A 640 19.71 -52.15 12.07
C ILE A 640 19.94 -53.44 12.85
N MET A 641 18.86 -54.12 13.19
CA MET A 641 18.91 -55.45 13.82
C MET A 641 18.66 -56.53 12.77
N LYS A 642 19.53 -57.53 12.72
CA LYS A 642 19.36 -58.71 11.85
C LYS A 642 18.86 -59.89 12.68
N THR A 643 17.76 -60.50 12.25
CA THR A 643 17.20 -61.72 12.87
C THR A 643 16.98 -62.78 11.80
N ASP A 644 17.75 -63.86 11.84
CA ASP A 644 17.77 -64.96 10.87
C ASP A 644 17.84 -64.49 9.39
N ALA A 645 16.67 -64.31 8.76
CA ALA A 645 16.48 -63.89 7.37
C ALA A 645 15.89 -62.48 7.20
N ASN A 646 15.54 -61.79 8.29
CA ASN A 646 14.88 -60.49 8.29
C ASN A 646 15.75 -59.41 8.93
N TYR A 647 15.40 -58.16 8.65
CA TYR A 647 16.01 -56.97 9.19
C TYR A 647 14.94 -56.12 9.88
N THR A 648 15.30 -55.47 10.98
CA THR A 648 14.47 -54.46 11.62
C THR A 648 15.24 -53.16 11.62
N LEU A 649 14.68 -52.13 10.99
CA LEU A 649 15.23 -50.78 11.00
C LEU A 649 14.49 -49.97 12.09
N LYS A 650 15.25 -49.50 13.08
CA LYS A 650 14.78 -48.59 14.11
C LYS A 650 15.43 -47.23 13.94
N PHE A 651 14.68 -46.17 14.14
CA PHE A 651 15.21 -44.81 14.23
C PHE A 651 14.25 -43.89 14.96
N THR A 652 14.75 -42.75 15.40
CA THR A 652 13.96 -41.63 15.88
C THR A 652 13.85 -40.58 14.77
N LEU A 653 12.64 -40.30 14.31
CA LEU A 653 12.36 -39.19 13.41
C LEU A 653 12.33 -37.89 14.20
N VAL A 654 13.14 -36.90 13.81
CA VAL A 654 13.25 -35.61 14.51
C VAL A 654 13.09 -34.46 13.51
N ASP A 655 12.11 -33.59 13.73
CA ASP A 655 12.04 -32.28 13.11
C ASP A 655 12.60 -31.23 14.08
N THR A 656 13.72 -30.62 13.70
CA THR A 656 14.38 -29.58 14.50
C THR A 656 13.53 -28.32 14.69
N ASN A 657 12.53 -28.11 13.82
CA ASN A 657 11.59 -26.99 13.94
C ASN A 657 10.25 -27.41 14.61
N GLY A 658 10.04 -28.71 14.86
CA GLY A 658 8.92 -29.27 15.62
C GLY A 658 7.52 -29.08 15.03
N PHE A 659 7.35 -29.04 13.72
CA PHE A 659 6.05 -28.96 13.03
C PHE A 659 5.22 -30.23 13.19
N ALA A 660 3.92 -30.14 12.93
CA ALA A 660 3.06 -31.31 12.80
C ALA A 660 2.67 -31.54 11.33
N PHE A 661 2.75 -32.80 10.87
CA PHE A 661 2.45 -33.15 9.49
C PHE A 661 2.21 -34.66 9.32
N PRO A 662 1.40 -35.08 8.33
CA PRO A 662 1.38 -36.46 7.86
C PRO A 662 2.73 -36.81 7.21
N PHE A 663 3.20 -38.03 7.42
CA PHE A 663 4.39 -38.54 6.74
C PHE A 663 4.12 -39.90 6.10
N LYS A 664 4.91 -40.18 5.07
CA LYS A 664 4.99 -41.47 4.40
C LYS A 664 6.46 -41.84 4.23
N ILE A 665 6.86 -42.92 4.86
CA ILE A 665 8.22 -43.46 4.86
C ILE A 665 8.23 -44.70 3.97
N MET A 666 9.03 -44.67 2.91
CA MET A 666 9.27 -45.82 2.05
C MET A 666 10.71 -46.31 2.25
N ILE A 667 10.85 -47.55 2.70
CA ILE A 667 12.14 -48.21 2.82
C ILE A 667 12.38 -49.06 1.58
N ILE A 668 13.47 -48.81 0.87
CA ILE A 668 13.92 -49.60 -0.27
C ILE A 668 15.14 -50.39 0.18
N GLY A 669 15.07 -51.71 0.05
CA GLY A 669 16.20 -52.58 0.35
C GLY A 669 17.10 -52.87 -0.85
N TRP A 670 18.27 -53.46 -0.60
CA TRP A 670 19.26 -53.77 -1.64
C TRP A 670 18.77 -54.76 -2.70
N GLN A 671 17.78 -55.59 -2.38
CA GLN A 671 17.17 -56.55 -3.30
C GLN A 671 15.94 -55.98 -4.01
N GLY A 672 15.66 -54.67 -3.86
CA GLY A 672 14.55 -53.98 -4.49
C GLY A 672 13.21 -54.10 -3.77
N GLN A 673 13.15 -54.78 -2.63
CA GLN A 673 11.96 -54.84 -1.79
C GLN A 673 11.60 -53.45 -1.26
N ARG A 674 10.29 -53.19 -1.12
CA ARG A 674 9.74 -51.92 -0.66
C ARG A 674 8.78 -52.14 0.48
N VAL A 675 8.98 -51.41 1.58
CA VAL A 675 8.04 -51.36 2.71
C VAL A 675 7.62 -49.91 2.90
N GLU A 676 6.33 -49.68 3.06
CA GLU A 676 5.76 -48.35 3.20
C GLU A 676 5.04 -48.24 4.53
N VAL A 677 5.30 -47.15 5.25
CA VAL A 677 4.66 -46.82 6.52
C VAL A 677 4.15 -45.40 6.44
N GLU A 678 2.87 -45.22 6.73
CA GLU A 678 2.24 -43.91 6.87
C GLU A 678 2.03 -43.60 8.35
N GLY A 679 2.12 -42.32 8.69
CA GLY A 679 1.94 -41.88 10.07
C GLY A 679 1.74 -40.37 10.15
N PHE A 680 1.74 -39.88 11.39
CA PHE A 680 1.62 -38.46 11.66
C PHE A 680 2.67 -38.05 12.69
N TYR A 681 3.42 -37.01 12.37
CA TYR A 681 4.42 -36.45 13.26
C TYR A 681 3.80 -35.34 14.11
N TYR A 682 3.94 -35.42 15.43
CA TYR A 682 3.29 -34.52 16.39
C TYR A 682 4.17 -33.35 16.86
N GLY A 683 5.26 -33.04 16.14
CA GLY A 683 6.19 -31.97 16.53
C GLY A 683 7.15 -32.35 17.65
N LYS A 684 7.30 -33.65 17.93
CA LYS A 684 8.23 -34.19 18.93
C LYS A 684 8.92 -35.45 18.38
N PRO A 685 10.16 -35.76 18.81
CA PRO A 685 10.86 -36.97 18.41
C PRO A 685 9.95 -38.21 18.48
N GLN A 686 9.95 -39.00 17.41
CA GLN A 686 9.07 -40.15 17.26
C GLN A 686 9.87 -41.38 16.85
N GLU A 687 9.80 -42.44 17.65
CA GLU A 687 10.40 -43.72 17.32
C GLU A 687 9.62 -44.41 16.19
N VAL A 688 10.36 -44.98 15.26
CA VAL A 688 9.86 -45.72 14.11
C VAL A 688 10.58 -47.05 14.06
N GLU A 689 9.82 -48.15 13.98
CA GLU A 689 10.32 -49.51 13.86
C GLU A 689 9.67 -50.17 12.64
N ILE A 690 10.49 -50.64 11.70
CA ILE A 690 10.03 -51.22 10.44
C ILE A 690 10.70 -52.58 10.21
N PHE A 691 9.87 -53.60 10.01
CA PHE A 691 10.30 -54.96 9.66
C PHE A 691 10.51 -55.09 8.16
N LEU A 692 11.64 -55.67 7.75
CA LEU A 692 12.10 -55.76 6.37
C LEU A 692 12.55 -57.20 6.08
N SER A 693 12.27 -57.69 4.87
CA SER A 693 12.74 -59.01 4.42
C SER A 693 14.19 -59.02 3.91
N GLY A 694 14.89 -57.90 4.01
CA GLY A 694 16.28 -57.76 3.56
C GLY A 694 16.86 -56.40 3.94
N GLU A 695 18.16 -56.23 3.75
CA GLU A 695 18.92 -55.07 4.24
C GLU A 695 18.45 -53.74 3.63
N PRO A 696 18.22 -52.69 4.44
CA PRO A 696 17.81 -51.37 3.95
C PRO A 696 18.93 -50.70 3.15
N LYS A 697 18.55 -50.06 2.05
CA LYS A 697 19.44 -49.26 1.19
C LYS A 697 19.08 -47.78 1.23
N GLU A 698 17.79 -47.48 1.19
CA GLU A 698 17.28 -46.11 1.10
C GLU A 698 16.02 -45.93 1.95
N VAL A 699 15.92 -44.76 2.59
CA VAL A 699 14.75 -44.29 3.33
C VAL A 699 14.23 -43.06 2.60
N VAL A 700 13.05 -43.14 2.00
CA VAL A 700 12.39 -41.99 1.37
C VAL A 700 11.33 -41.46 2.32
N ILE A 701 11.46 -40.21 2.76
CA ILE A 701 10.49 -39.56 3.66
C ILE A 701 9.73 -38.49 2.90
N SER A 702 8.42 -38.64 2.82
CA SER A 702 7.50 -37.73 2.11
C SER A 702 6.30 -37.37 2.98
N GLY A 703 5.38 -36.55 2.48
CA GLY A 703 4.13 -36.18 3.18
C GLY A 703 4.02 -34.71 3.56
N ALA A 704 5.14 -33.98 3.59
CA ALA A 704 5.17 -32.53 3.75
C ALA A 704 6.22 -31.89 2.84
N PRO A 705 6.17 -30.56 2.64
CA PRO A 705 7.29 -29.82 2.08
C PRO A 705 8.37 -29.60 3.15
N PHE A 706 9.62 -29.99 2.85
CA PHE A 706 10.73 -29.99 3.81
C PHE A 706 11.86 -29.03 3.41
N LEU A 707 12.53 -28.45 4.42
CA LEU A 707 13.79 -27.72 4.21
C LEU A 707 14.98 -28.65 4.01
N SER A 708 14.93 -29.84 4.60
CA SER A 708 16.01 -30.81 4.60
C SER A 708 16.54 -31.12 3.21
N LYS A 709 17.83 -31.44 3.17
CA LYS A 709 18.52 -32.00 2.00
C LYS A 709 18.60 -33.51 2.16
N ASN A 710 18.89 -34.21 1.07
CA ASN A 710 19.24 -35.62 1.15
C ASN A 710 20.54 -35.79 1.96
N PHE A 711 20.65 -36.86 2.72
CA PHE A 711 21.82 -37.16 3.53
C PHE A 711 22.07 -38.66 3.64
N ASP A 712 23.31 -39.02 3.98
CA ASP A 712 23.72 -40.39 4.23
C ASP A 712 23.76 -40.67 5.74
N ILE A 713 23.39 -41.89 6.13
CA ILE A 713 23.61 -42.42 7.47
C ILE A 713 24.39 -43.74 7.37
N GLU A 714 25.30 -43.96 8.31
CA GLU A 714 26.08 -45.20 8.41
C GLU A 714 25.78 -45.89 9.74
N VAL A 715 25.32 -47.14 9.67
CA VAL A 715 24.90 -47.93 10.83
C VAL A 715 25.36 -49.37 10.63
N ASN A 716 26.11 -49.90 11.59
CA ASN A 716 26.63 -51.28 11.55
C ASN A 716 27.40 -51.64 10.26
N GLY A 717 28.07 -50.66 9.64
CA GLY A 717 28.80 -50.81 8.37
C GLY A 717 27.90 -50.76 7.12
N SER A 718 26.58 -50.61 7.28
CA SER A 718 25.63 -50.40 6.19
C SER A 718 25.44 -48.90 5.96
N LYS A 719 25.54 -48.48 4.70
CA LYS A 719 25.24 -47.11 4.28
C LYS A 719 23.80 -47.03 3.79
N ILE A 720 22.98 -46.21 4.44
CA ILE A 720 21.59 -45.94 4.04
C ILE A 720 21.52 -44.50 3.50
N TYR A 721 20.93 -44.35 2.32
CA TYR A 721 20.64 -43.03 1.74
C TYR A 721 19.27 -42.53 2.19
N VAL A 722 19.18 -41.31 2.71
CA VAL A 722 17.91 -40.68 3.10
C VAL A 722 17.50 -39.67 2.04
N THR A 723 16.37 -39.93 1.38
CA THR A 723 15.81 -39.09 0.32
C THR A 723 14.61 -38.30 0.85
N ILE A 724 14.63 -36.98 0.62
CA ILE A 724 13.55 -36.07 0.98
C ILE A 724 13.13 -35.32 -0.30
N PRO A 725 11.98 -35.69 -0.91
CA PRO A 725 11.59 -35.27 -2.26
C PRO A 725 10.85 -33.92 -2.36
#